data_AF-A0A962WF92-F1
#
_entry.id   AF-A0A962WF92-F1
#
_cell.length_a   1.000
_cell.length_b   1.000
_cell.length_c   1.000
_cell.angle_alpha   90.00
_cell.angle_beta   90.00
_cell.angle_gamma   90.00
#
_symmetry.space_group_name_H-M   'P 1'
#
loop_
_entity.id
_entity.type
_entity.pdbx_description
1 polymer ?
#
loop_
_entity_poly.entity_id
_entity_poly.type
_entity_poly.pdbx_seq_one_letter_code
_entity_poly.pdbx_strand_id
1 'polypeptide(L)'
;MKGFIGSGNIDTNSRLCMSSSVAGHKRAFGSDSVPGCYEDLEQADLIVLTGSNTAWCHPVLYQRIVKAKKTRPEMKVVVIDPRETATCDVADLHLPLKPGTDSVLFVGLLAELERLDAIDRDYVAAHTVGLDAALHSARFAAPSRAAVAARCGLATDQVDRFYALWAGTERTVTVYSQGINQTSSGVDKVNAIINCHLATGRVGQPGMGPLSFTGQPNAMGGREVGALANQLAAHIDFDEPLKIDLVRRFWNSGKVASGAGKKAVELFRAAGNGEIKALWIMATNPAVSMPDGSKVRAALAACEFVVVSDAIGDTDTAKLADVVLPALTWGEKDGTVTNSERRISRQRRFMAGPAQAREDWRILADVARRMGFEGFDYDRPAAIFREHAALSGFENAGTRGFDISAMADVSDVEYDRMVPFQWPRPAGSEGVPRRFSEGRFDTPDGRARIIAIDPRPPANATDAEYPLVLNTGRVRDQWHTMTRTGKSPRLAGHIAEPFCAIHPDDAARFGIDDAGLLRLHSRWGDAVLRVTVSPRQRLGEVFAPMHWNDRFGQGGRVNSVVNPATDPISGQPEFKHTPVRVEAYRPAWHGFILSRRRIQAGDTGYWSRSIGRDHWQMQIAGDQAPGDWAAHARQLLCGADANPEWLEFHDTAGGSYRAARFVDGRLESSLFIGRDHHLPSHDWVASLFRAERIEARDRMWLLAGEPGPGRSDAGRIVCACFSVGVNTLIEAIRSDGLSSPEAIGAALQAGTNCGSCVPELRALIAETRAG
;
A
#
# COMPACT_ATOMS: atom_id res chain seq x y z
N MET A 1 -22.26 -15.19 6.86
CA MET A 1 -21.59 -15.09 8.19
C MET A 1 -22.50 -14.50 9.26
N LYS A 2 -22.67 -13.18 9.33
CA LYS A 2 -23.35 -12.51 10.45
C LYS A 2 -24.83 -12.84 10.59
N GLY A 3 -25.59 -12.72 9.49
CA GLY A 3 -27.04 -12.89 9.50
C GLY A 3 -27.57 -14.32 9.40
N PHE A 4 -26.72 -15.36 9.43
CA PHE A 4 -27.19 -16.75 9.29
C PHE A 4 -26.40 -17.72 10.17
N ILE A 5 -25.08 -17.77 10.00
CA ILE A 5 -24.20 -18.56 10.89
C ILE A 5 -24.23 -17.99 12.31
N GLY A 6 -24.45 -16.68 12.44
CA GLY A 6 -24.50 -15.97 13.72
C GLY A 6 -23.12 -15.70 14.32
N SER A 7 -22.08 -15.65 13.48
CA SER A 7 -20.71 -15.32 13.90
C SER A 7 -20.30 -13.94 13.38
N GLY A 8 -19.69 -13.14 14.25
CA GLY A 8 -19.06 -11.87 13.91
C GLY A 8 -17.69 -12.02 13.22
N ASN A 9 -17.16 -13.25 13.09
CA ASN A 9 -15.82 -13.54 12.55
C ASN A 9 -15.76 -13.35 11.02
N ILE A 10 -15.70 -12.10 10.60
CA ILE A 10 -15.44 -11.65 9.23
C ILE A 10 -14.64 -10.36 9.33
N ASP A 11 -13.48 -10.30 8.69
CA ASP A 11 -12.68 -9.08 8.64
C ASP A 11 -12.09 -8.92 7.23
N THR A 12 -11.61 -7.72 6.89
CA THR A 12 -11.02 -7.44 5.58
C THR A 12 -9.69 -6.72 5.69
N ASN A 13 -9.04 -6.55 4.55
CA ASN A 13 -7.87 -5.68 4.40
C ASN A 13 -8.12 -4.22 4.85
N SER A 14 -9.38 -3.79 5.00
CA SER A 14 -9.68 -2.51 5.66
C SER A 14 -9.15 -2.46 7.09
N ARG A 15 -9.03 -3.60 7.80
CA ARG A 15 -8.32 -3.69 9.10
C ARG A 15 -6.86 -3.33 9.00
N LEU A 16 -6.20 -3.71 7.91
CA LEU A 16 -4.78 -3.43 7.69
C LEU A 16 -4.55 -2.01 7.16
N CYS A 17 -5.60 -1.33 6.68
CA CYS A 17 -5.47 -0.08 5.92
C CYS A 17 -6.13 1.14 6.59
N MET A 18 -7.39 1.04 7.02
CA MET A 18 -8.22 2.20 7.36
C MET A 18 -8.95 2.10 8.70
N SER A 19 -8.90 0.98 9.42
CA SER A 19 -9.71 0.81 10.62
C SER A 19 -9.40 1.84 11.71
N SER A 20 -8.17 2.38 11.78
CA SER A 20 -7.84 3.49 12.68
C SER A 20 -8.57 4.78 12.31
N SER A 21 -8.66 5.10 11.01
CA SER A 21 -9.45 6.23 10.51
C SER A 21 -10.94 6.04 10.80
N VAL A 22 -11.47 4.83 10.56
CA VAL A 22 -12.87 4.47 10.85
C VAL A 22 -13.20 4.73 12.33
N ALA A 23 -12.37 4.20 13.25
CA ALA A 23 -12.58 4.40 14.67
C ALA A 23 -12.41 5.87 15.09
N GLY A 24 -11.46 6.60 14.48
CA GLY A 24 -11.26 8.02 14.72
C GLY A 24 -12.47 8.86 14.28
N HIS A 25 -13.03 8.60 13.09
CA HIS A 25 -14.26 9.22 12.62
C HIS A 25 -15.44 8.88 13.53
N LYS A 26 -15.61 7.62 13.95
CA LYS A 26 -16.69 7.25 14.89
C LYS A 26 -16.57 8.00 16.22
N ARG A 27 -15.36 8.11 16.78
CA ARG A 27 -15.11 8.88 18.02
C ARG A 27 -15.46 10.36 17.86
N ALA A 28 -15.07 10.98 16.74
CA ALA A 28 -15.23 12.42 16.54
C ALA A 28 -16.60 12.82 15.98
N PHE A 29 -17.12 12.08 15.02
CA PHE A 29 -18.31 12.43 14.22
C PHE A 29 -19.52 11.55 14.50
N GLY A 30 -19.37 10.47 15.28
CA GLY A 30 -20.45 9.51 15.57
C GLY A 30 -20.64 8.42 14.51
N SER A 31 -19.99 8.52 13.35
CA SER A 31 -20.08 7.53 12.28
C SER A 31 -18.77 7.39 11.49
N ASP A 32 -18.66 6.32 10.70
CA ASP A 32 -17.60 6.20 9.68
C ASP A 32 -17.94 7.06 8.46
N SER A 33 -17.79 8.38 8.59
CA SER A 33 -18.04 9.35 7.52
C SER A 33 -16.82 10.19 7.25
N VAL A 34 -16.38 10.18 6.00
CA VAL A 34 -15.36 11.13 5.49
C VAL A 34 -16.06 12.47 5.26
N PRO A 35 -15.57 13.61 5.76
CA PRO A 35 -16.26 14.89 5.61
C PRO A 35 -16.12 15.53 4.23
N GLY A 36 -14.92 15.50 3.65
CA GLY A 36 -14.62 16.17 2.38
C GLY A 36 -14.89 15.33 1.12
N CYS A 37 -14.59 15.94 -0.03
CA CYS A 37 -14.52 15.31 -1.36
C CYS A 37 -13.20 15.65 -2.06
N TYR A 38 -12.93 15.06 -3.22
CA TYR A 38 -11.66 15.28 -3.91
C TYR A 38 -11.50 16.68 -4.50
N GLU A 39 -12.60 17.41 -4.77
CA GLU A 39 -12.53 18.82 -5.19
C GLU A 39 -11.93 19.72 -4.10
N ASP A 40 -11.96 19.31 -2.83
CA ASP A 40 -11.33 20.06 -1.74
C ASP A 40 -9.81 20.17 -1.92
N LEU A 41 -9.17 19.20 -2.58
CA LEU A 41 -7.75 19.24 -2.89
C LEU A 41 -7.39 20.34 -3.90
N GLU A 42 -8.35 20.79 -4.70
CA GLU A 42 -8.15 21.84 -5.72
C GLU A 42 -8.52 23.22 -5.18
N GLN A 43 -9.40 23.25 -4.18
CA GLN A 43 -9.94 24.47 -3.57
C GLN A 43 -9.14 24.94 -2.36
N ALA A 44 -8.37 24.04 -1.72
CA ALA A 44 -7.51 24.37 -0.59
C ALA A 44 -6.46 25.45 -0.92
N ASP A 45 -6.13 26.26 0.08
CA ASP A 45 -4.98 27.17 0.09
C ASP A 45 -3.76 26.50 0.74
N LEU A 46 -4.00 25.56 1.67
CA LEU A 46 -2.98 24.71 2.29
C LEU A 46 -3.38 23.23 2.23
N ILE A 47 -2.50 22.41 1.67
CA ILE A 47 -2.62 20.95 1.71
C ILE A 47 -1.53 20.38 2.60
N VAL A 48 -1.91 19.65 3.65
CA VAL A 48 -0.98 18.96 4.55
C VAL A 48 -1.07 17.46 4.29
N LEU A 49 -0.06 16.89 3.63
CA LEU A 49 0.04 15.46 3.33
C LEU A 49 0.80 14.76 4.46
N THR A 50 0.09 13.96 5.27
CA THR A 50 0.63 13.33 6.48
C THR A 50 0.70 11.82 6.36
N GLY A 51 1.91 11.25 6.42
CA GLY A 51 2.12 9.81 6.29
C GLY A 51 1.59 9.24 4.97
N SER A 52 1.76 10.00 3.88
CA SER A 52 1.20 9.71 2.56
C SER A 52 2.20 10.00 1.44
N ASN A 53 2.66 8.95 0.76
CA ASN A 53 3.37 9.05 -0.51
C ASN A 53 2.38 9.07 -1.68
N THR A 54 1.61 10.15 -1.79
CA THR A 54 0.52 10.31 -2.76
C THR A 54 1.01 10.19 -4.21
N ALA A 55 2.25 10.61 -4.50
CA ALA A 55 2.85 10.51 -5.84
C ALA A 55 2.88 9.07 -6.37
N TRP A 56 3.06 8.07 -5.49
CA TRP A 56 3.11 6.66 -5.87
C TRP A 56 1.81 5.91 -5.54
N CYS A 57 1.19 6.20 -4.40
CA CYS A 57 0.03 5.46 -3.93
C CYS A 57 -1.29 5.95 -4.52
N HIS A 58 -1.37 7.22 -4.91
CA HIS A 58 -2.58 7.87 -5.43
C HIS A 58 -2.25 8.83 -6.58
N PRO A 59 -1.59 8.36 -7.66
CA PRO A 59 -1.01 9.23 -8.68
C PRO A 59 -2.03 10.17 -9.34
N VAL A 60 -3.27 9.73 -9.53
CA VAL A 60 -4.34 10.59 -10.09
C VAL A 60 -4.65 11.78 -9.18
N LEU A 61 -4.76 11.55 -7.86
CA LEU A 61 -5.01 12.63 -6.89
C LEU A 61 -3.79 13.53 -6.74
N TYR A 62 -2.58 12.97 -6.78
CA TYR A 62 -1.34 13.75 -6.82
C TYR A 62 -1.29 14.69 -8.03
N GLN A 63 -1.67 14.21 -9.23
CA GLN A 63 -1.72 15.05 -10.43
C GLN A 63 -2.75 16.18 -10.32
N ARG A 64 -3.89 15.96 -9.64
CA ARG A 64 -4.84 17.04 -9.32
C ARG A 64 -4.20 18.12 -8.44
N ILE A 65 -3.46 17.73 -7.40
CA ILE A 65 -2.73 18.65 -6.51
C ILE A 65 -1.65 19.42 -7.29
N VAL A 66 -0.84 18.73 -8.10
CA VAL A 66 0.20 19.36 -8.95
C VAL A 66 -0.43 20.39 -9.89
N LYS A 67 -1.53 20.03 -10.55
CA LYS A 67 -2.26 20.92 -11.45
C LYS A 67 -2.81 22.13 -10.71
N ALA A 68 -3.46 21.93 -9.57
CA ALA A 68 -3.99 23.00 -8.73
C ALA A 68 -2.87 23.98 -8.31
N LYS A 69 -1.74 23.46 -7.80
CA LYS A 69 -0.59 24.30 -7.43
C LYS A 69 -0.01 25.08 -8.62
N LYS A 70 0.06 24.46 -9.80
CA LYS A 70 0.54 25.13 -11.02
C LYS A 70 -0.38 26.28 -11.43
N THR A 71 -1.69 26.12 -11.29
CA THR A 71 -2.67 27.18 -11.56
C THR A 71 -2.75 28.22 -10.46
N ARG A 72 -2.34 27.87 -9.25
CA ARG A 72 -2.45 28.65 -8.02
C ARG A 72 -1.12 28.61 -7.25
N PRO A 73 -0.08 29.34 -7.70
CA PRO A 73 1.26 29.27 -7.10
C PRO A 73 1.32 29.69 -5.63
N GLU A 74 0.31 30.41 -5.15
CA GLU A 74 0.13 30.78 -3.74
C GLU A 74 -0.25 29.59 -2.85
N MET A 75 -0.86 28.54 -3.42
CA MET A 75 -1.24 27.33 -2.70
C MET A 75 -0.02 26.65 -2.09
N LYS A 76 -0.09 26.35 -0.79
CA LYS A 76 0.98 25.72 -0.02
C LYS A 76 0.75 24.23 0.16
N VAL A 77 1.83 23.47 0.08
CA VAL A 77 1.84 22.03 0.32
C VAL A 77 2.87 21.72 1.39
N VAL A 78 2.44 21.09 2.48
CA VAL A 78 3.31 20.58 3.54
C VAL A 78 3.32 19.06 3.44
N VAL A 79 4.48 18.43 3.49
CA VAL A 79 4.64 16.98 3.55
C VAL A 79 5.19 16.61 4.92
N ILE A 80 4.49 15.74 5.63
CA ILE A 80 4.86 15.21 6.94
C ILE A 80 5.11 13.71 6.77
N ASP A 81 6.37 13.34 6.55
CA ASP A 81 6.80 11.97 6.30
C ASP A 81 8.27 11.83 6.72
N PRO A 82 8.65 10.80 7.51
CA PRO A 82 10.06 10.59 7.88
C PRO A 82 11.00 10.47 6.68
N ARG A 83 10.47 10.04 5.53
CA ARG A 83 11.24 9.85 4.29
C ARG A 83 10.99 11.02 3.34
N GLU A 84 12.05 11.43 2.65
CA GLU A 84 11.92 12.34 1.51
C GLU A 84 11.42 11.54 0.30
N THR A 85 10.10 11.48 0.13
CA THR A 85 9.47 10.75 -0.97
C THR A 85 9.30 11.63 -2.21
N ALA A 86 8.96 11.03 -3.35
CA ALA A 86 8.58 11.73 -4.57
C ALA A 86 7.41 12.73 -4.39
N THR A 87 6.68 12.65 -3.27
CA THR A 87 5.64 13.62 -2.93
C THR A 87 6.23 14.97 -2.49
N CYS A 88 7.47 14.99 -1.98
CA CYS A 88 8.17 16.21 -1.54
C CYS A 88 8.47 17.19 -2.69
N ASP A 89 8.47 16.72 -3.95
CA ASP A 89 8.64 17.55 -5.15
C ASP A 89 7.72 18.76 -5.25
N VAL A 90 6.51 18.68 -4.68
CA VAL A 90 5.55 19.79 -4.68
C VAL A 90 5.49 20.51 -3.33
N ALA A 91 6.27 20.07 -2.34
CA ALA A 91 6.21 20.61 -0.98
C ALA A 91 6.88 21.99 -0.89
N ASP A 92 6.24 22.93 -0.20
CA ASP A 92 6.86 24.16 0.30
C ASP A 92 7.58 23.92 1.64
N LEU A 93 7.20 22.86 2.35
CA LEU A 93 7.79 22.44 3.62
C LEU A 93 7.70 20.92 3.75
N HIS A 94 8.84 20.28 4.02
CA HIS A 94 8.91 18.87 4.41
C HIS A 94 9.31 18.77 5.89
N LEU A 95 8.56 17.98 6.65
CA LEU A 95 8.80 17.66 8.05
C LEU A 95 9.21 16.17 8.17
N PRO A 96 10.52 15.86 8.23
CA PRO A 96 11.03 14.50 8.39
C PRO A 96 10.98 14.05 9.86
N LEU A 97 9.77 14.03 10.43
CA LEU A 97 9.57 13.69 11.84
C LEU A 97 9.99 12.25 12.15
N LYS A 98 10.36 12.02 13.40
CA LYS A 98 10.58 10.68 13.96
C LYS A 98 9.28 9.85 13.86
N PRO A 99 9.32 8.62 13.29
CA PRO A 99 8.15 7.75 13.22
C PRO A 99 7.51 7.55 14.59
N GLY A 100 6.18 7.67 14.66
CA GLY A 100 5.45 7.52 15.90
C GLY A 100 5.04 8.83 16.57
N THR A 101 5.64 9.97 16.22
CA THR A 101 5.45 11.24 16.95
C THR A 101 4.42 12.17 16.31
N ASP A 102 3.62 11.70 15.36
CA ASP A 102 2.63 12.50 14.62
C ASP A 102 1.62 13.17 15.57
N SER A 103 1.13 12.43 16.57
CA SER A 103 0.20 12.96 17.57
C SER A 103 0.83 14.08 18.41
N VAL A 104 2.14 14.05 18.66
CA VAL A 104 2.83 15.14 19.37
C VAL A 104 2.77 16.43 18.55
N LEU A 105 3.00 16.34 17.24
CA LEU A 105 2.96 17.49 16.34
C LEU A 105 1.57 18.13 16.27
N PHE A 106 0.51 17.33 16.11
CA PHE A 106 -0.87 17.83 16.00
C PHE A 106 -1.47 18.24 17.35
N VAL A 107 -1.14 17.55 18.45
CA VAL A 107 -1.53 18.01 19.80
C VAL A 107 -0.84 19.34 20.13
N GLY A 108 0.44 19.51 19.75
CA GLY A 108 1.11 20.81 19.86
C GLY A 108 0.50 21.90 18.98
N LEU A 109 0.00 21.53 17.79
CA LEU A 109 -0.73 22.47 16.92
C LEU A 109 -2.02 22.93 17.61
N LEU A 110 -2.77 22.03 18.27
CA LEU A 110 -3.97 22.40 19.02
C LEU A 110 -3.66 23.38 20.16
N ALA A 111 -2.60 23.13 20.94
CA ALA A 111 -2.15 24.06 21.98
C ALA A 111 -1.69 25.42 21.40
N GLU A 112 -1.05 25.39 20.24
CA GLU A 112 -0.60 26.61 19.56
C GLU A 112 -1.78 27.45 19.03
N LEU A 113 -2.84 26.81 18.53
CA LEU A 113 -4.07 27.50 18.11
C LEU A 113 -4.73 28.23 19.28
N GLU A 114 -4.73 27.63 20.48
CA GLU A 114 -5.18 28.32 21.70
C GLU A 114 -4.30 29.53 22.02
N ARG A 115 -2.97 29.37 21.95
CA ARG A 115 -2.01 30.44 22.26
C ARG A 115 -2.12 31.63 21.30
N LEU A 116 -2.48 31.37 20.04
CA LEU A 116 -2.67 32.39 19.00
C LEU A 116 -4.10 32.94 18.95
N ASP A 117 -5.00 32.47 19.84
CA ASP A 117 -6.44 32.75 19.80
C ASP A 117 -7.07 32.48 18.42
N ALA A 118 -6.61 31.42 17.75
CA ALA A 118 -7.04 30.98 16.42
C ALA A 118 -8.11 29.87 16.47
N ILE A 119 -8.66 29.59 17.66
CA ILE A 119 -9.78 28.67 17.86
C ILE A 119 -11.09 29.40 17.53
N ASP A 120 -11.93 28.79 16.73
CA ASP A 120 -13.29 29.28 16.45
C ASP A 120 -14.19 28.93 17.65
N ARG A 121 -14.24 29.83 18.63
CA ARG A 121 -14.97 29.61 19.89
C ARG A 121 -16.48 29.51 19.68
N ASP A 122 -17.02 30.25 18.72
CA ASP A 122 -18.46 30.23 18.41
C ASP A 122 -18.84 28.88 17.79
N TYR A 123 -18.06 28.42 16.80
CA TYR A 123 -18.25 27.10 16.21
C TYR A 123 -18.12 25.99 17.26
N VAL A 124 -17.07 26.04 18.09
CA VAL A 124 -16.83 25.04 19.13
C VAL A 124 -18.01 25.00 20.11
N ALA A 125 -18.47 26.15 20.59
CA ALA A 125 -19.57 26.25 21.54
C ALA A 125 -20.89 25.74 20.97
N ALA A 126 -21.15 25.95 19.68
CA ALA A 126 -22.35 25.48 19.01
C ALA A 126 -22.30 24.00 18.62
N HIS A 127 -21.16 23.52 18.10
CA HIS A 127 -21.11 22.29 17.30
C HIS A 127 -20.22 21.18 17.87
N THR A 128 -19.47 21.43 18.96
CA THR A 128 -18.49 20.46 19.47
C THR A 128 -18.55 20.30 20.99
N VAL A 129 -18.04 19.20 21.55
CA VAL A 129 -17.82 19.06 22.99
C VAL A 129 -16.41 18.55 23.26
N GLY A 130 -15.86 18.85 24.44
CA GLY A 130 -14.58 18.28 24.92
C GLY A 130 -13.32 19.13 24.70
N LEU A 131 -13.45 20.37 24.19
CA LEU A 131 -12.30 21.24 23.94
C LEU A 131 -11.40 21.42 25.16
N ASP A 132 -11.97 21.75 26.32
CA ASP A 132 -11.18 22.05 27.54
C ASP A 132 -10.29 20.89 27.97
N ALA A 133 -10.82 19.66 27.96
CA ALA A 133 -10.06 18.46 28.29
C ALA A 133 -8.95 18.20 27.25
N ALA A 134 -9.23 18.45 25.96
CA ALA A 134 -8.24 18.30 24.92
C ALA A 134 -7.10 19.33 25.02
N LEU A 135 -7.43 20.59 25.32
CA LEU A 135 -6.45 21.65 25.54
C LEU A 135 -5.61 21.40 26.81
N HIS A 136 -6.24 20.89 27.88
CA HIS A 136 -5.50 20.48 29.07
C HIS A 136 -4.45 19.41 28.74
N SER A 137 -4.85 18.35 28.04
CA SER A 137 -3.93 17.31 27.57
C SER A 137 -2.85 17.88 26.65
N ALA A 138 -3.22 18.82 25.77
CA ALA A 138 -2.31 19.40 24.81
C ALA A 138 -1.21 20.25 25.46
N ARG A 139 -1.56 21.09 26.44
CA ARG A 139 -0.57 21.89 27.19
C ARG A 139 0.43 21.02 27.95
N PHE A 140 0.00 19.86 28.45
CA PHE A 140 0.90 18.94 29.14
C PHE A 140 1.81 18.16 28.16
N ALA A 141 1.23 17.62 27.09
CA ALA A 141 1.98 16.83 26.11
C ALA A 141 2.92 17.69 25.23
N ALA A 142 2.56 18.94 24.96
CA ALA A 142 3.28 19.85 24.07
C ALA A 142 3.44 21.23 24.73
N PRO A 143 4.24 21.35 25.80
CA PRO A 143 4.31 22.58 26.60
C PRO A 143 4.98 23.75 25.87
N SER A 144 5.74 23.49 24.80
CA SER A 144 6.32 24.51 23.95
C SER A 144 6.64 23.96 22.56
N ARG A 145 6.80 24.85 21.58
CA ARG A 145 7.21 24.47 20.22
C ARG A 145 8.58 23.78 20.20
N ALA A 146 9.51 24.21 21.06
CA ALA A 146 10.82 23.56 21.23
C ALA A 146 10.71 22.13 21.79
N ALA A 147 9.80 21.89 22.75
CA ALA A 147 9.54 20.55 23.26
C ALA A 147 8.92 19.63 22.20
N VAL A 148 8.00 20.15 21.38
CA VAL A 148 7.45 19.43 20.22
C VAL A 148 8.56 19.08 19.24
N ALA A 149 9.39 20.06 18.84
CA ALA A 149 10.49 19.87 17.90
C ALA A 149 11.45 18.77 18.38
N ALA A 150 11.88 18.83 19.65
CA ALA A 150 12.75 17.83 20.25
C ALA A 150 12.12 16.43 20.25
N ARG A 151 10.86 16.29 20.66
CA ARG A 151 10.15 14.99 20.66
C ARG A 151 9.97 14.43 19.26
N CYS A 152 9.66 15.29 18.29
CA CYS A 152 9.46 14.91 16.89
C CYS A 152 10.77 14.72 16.13
N GLY A 153 11.93 15.05 16.70
CA GLY A 153 13.21 15.03 15.99
C GLY A 153 13.25 16.00 14.81
N LEU A 154 12.58 17.15 14.94
CA LEU A 154 12.51 18.24 13.97
C LEU A 154 13.30 19.45 14.47
N ALA A 155 13.67 20.35 13.57
CA ALA A 155 14.16 21.66 13.96
C ALA A 155 12.99 22.56 14.42
N THR A 156 13.23 23.42 15.41
CA THR A 156 12.17 24.29 15.97
C THR A 156 11.57 25.23 14.92
N ASP A 157 12.39 25.74 14.00
CA ASP A 157 11.93 26.61 12.90
C ASP A 157 10.96 25.90 11.95
N GLN A 158 11.13 24.58 11.75
CA GLN A 158 10.22 23.79 10.93
C GLN A 158 8.85 23.68 11.59
N VAL A 159 8.82 23.48 12.92
CA VAL A 159 7.57 23.45 13.71
C VAL A 159 6.91 24.83 13.69
N ASP A 160 7.68 25.90 13.89
CA ASP A 160 7.20 27.28 13.83
C ASP A 160 6.54 27.60 12.49
N ARG A 161 7.22 27.27 11.37
CA ARG A 161 6.71 27.48 10.01
C ARG A 161 5.45 26.68 9.73
N PHE A 162 5.40 25.42 10.16
CA PHE A 162 4.21 24.60 9.99
C PHE A 162 3.02 25.16 10.76
N TYR A 163 3.21 25.52 12.03
CA TYR A 163 2.14 26.08 12.85
C TYR A 163 1.66 27.43 12.32
N ALA A 164 2.56 28.29 11.87
CA ALA A 164 2.21 29.56 11.24
C ALA A 164 1.38 29.36 9.96
N LEU A 165 1.81 28.46 9.06
CA LEU A 165 1.07 28.13 7.84
C LEU A 165 -0.32 27.59 8.16
N TRP A 166 -0.42 26.65 9.11
CA TRP A 166 -1.69 26.01 9.44
C TRP A 166 -2.66 26.97 10.13
N ALA A 167 -2.20 27.70 11.15
CA ALA A 167 -3.04 28.66 11.87
C ALA A 167 -3.52 29.79 10.96
N GLY A 168 -2.63 30.33 10.12
CA GLY A 168 -2.92 31.46 9.23
C GLY A 168 -3.67 31.13 7.94
N THR A 169 -3.99 29.86 7.65
CA THR A 169 -4.66 29.46 6.41
C THR A 169 -6.02 28.83 6.68
N GLU A 170 -7.10 29.50 6.30
CA GLU A 170 -8.47 29.03 6.54
C GLU A 170 -8.80 27.78 5.72
N ARG A 171 -8.63 27.83 4.39
CA ARG A 171 -8.86 26.69 3.50
C ARG A 171 -7.74 25.66 3.57
N THR A 172 -7.74 24.89 4.66
CA THR A 172 -6.75 23.86 4.94
C THR A 172 -7.35 22.46 4.81
N VAL A 173 -6.76 21.63 3.94
CA VAL A 173 -7.03 20.19 3.87
C VAL A 173 -5.87 19.42 4.46
N THR A 174 -6.14 18.53 5.42
CA THR A 174 -5.14 17.58 5.91
C THR A 174 -5.46 16.19 5.38
N VAL A 175 -4.64 15.73 4.45
CA VAL A 175 -4.71 14.38 3.90
C VAL A 175 -3.85 13.46 4.74
N TYR A 176 -4.38 12.31 5.13
CA TYR A 176 -3.61 11.29 5.84
C TYR A 176 -3.87 9.88 5.32
N SER A 177 -2.88 9.00 5.50
CA SER A 177 -2.99 7.60 5.10
C SER A 177 -2.20 6.67 6.04
N GLN A 178 -1.43 5.73 5.48
CA GLN A 178 -0.88 4.59 6.22
C GLN A 178 0.18 4.96 7.26
N GLY A 179 0.91 6.07 7.11
CA GLY A 179 1.83 6.55 8.14
C GLY A 179 1.12 6.90 9.46
N ILE A 180 -0.15 7.32 9.37
CA ILE A 180 -1.01 7.59 10.52
C ILE A 180 -1.77 6.34 10.97
N ASN A 181 -2.33 5.58 10.02
CA ASN A 181 -3.25 4.49 10.37
C ASN A 181 -2.53 3.23 10.91
N GLN A 182 -1.36 2.87 10.38
CA GLN A 182 -0.67 1.60 10.66
C GLN A 182 0.32 1.71 11.83
N THR A 183 -0.21 1.99 13.02
CA THR A 183 0.50 2.15 14.29
C THR A 183 -0.40 1.76 15.47
N SER A 184 0.20 1.41 16.60
CA SER A 184 -0.44 1.02 17.87
C SER A 184 -1.21 2.16 18.59
N SER A 185 -1.10 3.39 18.08
CA SER A 185 -1.85 4.57 18.53
C SER A 185 -2.55 5.29 17.37
N GLY A 186 -2.86 4.57 16.28
CA GLY A 186 -3.39 5.15 15.05
C GLY A 186 -4.70 5.90 15.24
N VAL A 187 -5.60 5.43 16.09
CA VAL A 187 -6.90 6.12 16.33
C VAL A 187 -6.66 7.48 17.00
N ASP A 188 -5.76 7.55 17.97
CA ASP A 188 -5.42 8.79 18.67
C ASP A 188 -4.72 9.79 17.74
N LYS A 189 -3.86 9.31 16.83
CA LYS A 189 -3.25 10.18 15.81
C LYS A 189 -4.27 10.76 14.84
N VAL A 190 -5.26 9.96 14.41
CA VAL A 190 -6.36 10.45 13.58
C VAL A 190 -7.16 11.52 14.33
N ASN A 191 -7.52 11.27 15.60
CA ASN A 191 -8.25 12.25 16.39
C ASN A 191 -7.43 13.52 16.68
N ALA A 192 -6.11 13.43 16.85
CA ALA A 192 -5.25 14.61 16.98
C ALA A 192 -5.33 15.52 15.73
N ILE A 193 -5.38 14.95 14.53
CA ILE A 193 -5.60 15.71 13.29
C ILE A 193 -7.02 16.31 13.26
N ILE A 194 -8.04 15.51 13.54
CA ILE A 194 -9.44 15.94 13.49
C ILE A 194 -9.72 17.07 14.50
N ASN A 195 -9.14 16.99 15.70
CA ASN A 195 -9.30 18.00 16.75
C ASN A 195 -8.90 19.39 16.26
N CYS A 196 -7.80 19.53 15.52
CA CYS A 196 -7.38 20.83 14.99
C CYS A 196 -8.42 21.41 14.02
N HIS A 197 -8.96 20.57 13.13
CA HIS A 197 -10.02 20.99 12.20
C HIS A 197 -11.32 21.35 12.93
N LEU A 198 -11.73 20.58 13.93
CA LEU A 198 -12.92 20.88 14.73
C LEU A 198 -12.75 22.16 15.56
N ALA A 199 -11.57 22.39 16.14
CA ALA A 199 -11.28 23.58 16.94
C ALA A 199 -11.28 24.87 16.10
N THR A 200 -11.19 24.77 14.77
CA THR A 200 -11.19 25.93 13.87
C THR A 200 -12.38 25.98 12.92
N GLY A 201 -13.40 25.13 13.12
CA GLY A 201 -14.57 25.09 12.24
C GLY A 201 -14.32 24.56 10.82
N ARG A 202 -13.13 24.05 10.53
CA ARG A 202 -12.68 23.64 9.19
C ARG A 202 -13.13 22.22 8.84
N VAL A 203 -14.42 21.94 8.88
CA VAL A 203 -14.98 20.61 8.53
C VAL A 203 -16.20 20.76 7.63
N GLY A 204 -16.24 20.01 6.53
CA GLY A 204 -17.39 19.96 5.63
C GLY A 204 -17.55 21.17 4.70
N GLN A 205 -16.60 22.11 4.74
CA GLN A 205 -16.58 23.30 3.88
C GLN A 205 -15.65 23.12 2.67
N PRO A 206 -15.86 23.87 1.57
CA PRO A 206 -15.02 23.78 0.39
C PRO A 206 -13.54 24.10 0.67
N GLY A 207 -12.65 23.18 0.30
CA GLY A 207 -11.21 23.32 0.55
C GLY A 207 -10.81 23.17 2.03
N MET A 208 -11.66 22.56 2.86
CA MET A 208 -11.42 22.40 4.29
C MET A 208 -11.66 20.98 4.77
N GLY A 209 -10.78 20.52 5.67
CA GLY A 209 -11.04 19.40 6.53
C GLY A 209 -10.08 18.22 6.43
N PRO A 210 -10.29 17.22 7.30
CA PRO A 210 -9.51 15.99 7.29
C PRO A 210 -9.99 15.07 6.17
N LEU A 211 -9.06 14.52 5.39
CA LEU A 211 -9.36 13.59 4.30
C LEU A 211 -8.49 12.34 4.39
N SER A 212 -9.11 11.19 4.65
CA SER A 212 -8.36 9.93 4.71
C SER A 212 -8.32 9.25 3.34
N PHE A 213 -7.12 9.05 2.80
CA PHE A 213 -6.96 8.32 1.54
C PHE A 213 -6.95 6.81 1.78
N THR A 214 -7.92 6.13 1.16
CA THR A 214 -8.01 4.67 1.15
C THR A 214 -6.99 4.06 0.20
N GLY A 215 -6.40 2.92 0.57
CA GLY A 215 -5.47 2.21 -0.30
C GLY A 215 -6.18 1.42 -1.40
N GLN A 216 -7.07 0.50 -1.01
CA GLN A 216 -7.78 -0.38 -1.96
C GLN A 216 -9.02 0.32 -2.55
N PRO A 217 -9.33 0.07 -3.84
CA PRO A 217 -10.37 0.81 -4.57
C PRO A 217 -11.78 0.64 -4.02
N ASN A 218 -12.04 -0.42 -3.25
CA ASN A 218 -13.35 -0.69 -2.63
C ASN A 218 -13.25 -0.89 -1.11
N ALA A 219 -12.25 -0.28 -0.46
CA ALA A 219 -12.08 -0.39 0.99
C ALA A 219 -13.28 0.17 1.76
N MET A 220 -13.94 1.21 1.23
CA MET A 220 -15.16 1.78 1.82
C MET A 220 -16.37 0.89 1.58
N GLY A 221 -16.58 0.37 0.35
CA GLY A 221 -17.69 -0.53 0.05
C GLY A 221 -17.69 -1.80 0.89
N GLY A 222 -16.51 -2.36 1.20
CA GLY A 222 -16.41 -3.47 2.17
C GLY A 222 -16.92 -3.12 3.57
N ARG A 223 -16.80 -1.86 4.01
CA ARG A 223 -17.32 -1.39 5.30
C ARG A 223 -18.82 -1.17 5.25
N GLU A 224 -19.31 -0.60 4.14
CA GLU A 224 -20.75 -0.38 3.88
C GLU A 224 -21.53 -1.70 4.00
N VAL A 225 -20.99 -2.79 3.45
CA VAL A 225 -21.63 -4.13 3.51
C VAL A 225 -21.32 -4.91 4.80
N GLY A 226 -20.67 -4.28 5.78
CA GLY A 226 -20.42 -4.89 7.09
C GLY A 226 -19.33 -5.95 7.10
N ALA A 227 -18.28 -5.84 6.28
CA ALA A 227 -17.20 -6.83 6.23
C ALA A 227 -16.11 -6.64 7.32
N LEU A 228 -16.25 -5.71 8.25
CA LEU A 228 -15.36 -5.59 9.42
C LEU A 228 -15.89 -6.39 10.60
N ALA A 229 -15.00 -6.97 11.41
CA ALA A 229 -15.39 -7.84 12.52
C ALA A 229 -16.26 -7.13 13.59
N ASN A 230 -16.16 -5.81 13.66
CA ASN A 230 -16.76 -4.98 14.70
C ASN A 230 -17.97 -4.15 14.25
N GLN A 231 -18.61 -4.46 13.12
CA GLN A 231 -19.85 -3.79 12.67
C GLN A 231 -20.77 -4.72 11.90
N LEU A 232 -22.06 -4.45 11.82
CA LEU A 232 -23.03 -5.07 10.93
C LEU A 232 -23.05 -4.38 9.55
N ALA A 233 -23.92 -4.83 8.65
CA ALA A 233 -24.12 -4.19 7.35
C ALA A 233 -24.76 -2.79 7.50
N ALA A 234 -24.62 -1.96 6.48
CA ALA A 234 -25.11 -0.57 6.44
C ALA A 234 -24.59 0.33 7.57
N HIS A 235 -23.33 0.14 7.98
CA HIS A 235 -22.68 0.88 9.08
C HIS A 235 -23.39 0.78 10.43
N ILE A 236 -24.21 -0.27 10.63
CA ILE A 236 -24.88 -0.53 11.91
C ILE A 236 -23.87 -1.14 12.89
N ASP A 237 -23.86 -0.68 14.14
CA ASP A 237 -22.95 -1.16 15.18
C ASP A 237 -23.59 -2.25 16.07
N PHE A 238 -22.74 -2.98 16.81
CA PHE A 238 -23.15 -4.02 17.78
C PHE A 238 -23.44 -3.47 19.18
N ASP A 239 -23.43 -2.15 19.36
CA ASP A 239 -23.50 -1.48 20.66
C ASP A 239 -24.87 -1.53 21.33
N GLU A 240 -25.94 -1.76 20.57
CA GLU A 240 -27.30 -1.81 21.08
C GLU A 240 -28.07 -3.05 20.59
N PRO A 241 -28.79 -3.78 21.46
CA PRO A 241 -29.60 -4.93 21.07
C PRO A 241 -30.63 -4.63 19.97
N LEU A 242 -31.21 -3.43 19.98
CA LEU A 242 -32.19 -2.99 18.97
C LEU A 242 -31.58 -2.88 17.56
N LYS A 243 -30.30 -2.54 17.44
CA LYS A 243 -29.60 -2.48 16.15
C LYS A 243 -29.37 -3.87 15.56
N ILE A 244 -29.06 -4.85 16.40
CA ILE A 244 -28.96 -6.26 16.01
C ILE A 244 -30.34 -6.77 15.57
N ASP A 245 -31.39 -6.44 16.33
CA ASP A 245 -32.77 -6.79 16.01
C ASP A 245 -33.26 -6.17 14.69
N LEU A 246 -32.89 -4.93 14.38
CA LEU A 246 -33.20 -4.28 13.10
C LEU A 246 -32.71 -5.12 11.91
N VAL A 247 -31.43 -5.54 11.94
CA VAL A 247 -30.85 -6.38 10.89
C VAL A 247 -31.52 -7.76 10.84
N ARG A 248 -31.83 -8.35 12.01
CA ARG A 248 -32.57 -9.61 12.12
C ARG A 248 -33.94 -9.53 11.44
N ARG A 249 -34.70 -8.46 11.71
CA ARG A 249 -36.04 -8.24 11.15
C ARG A 249 -35.98 -7.98 9.66
N PHE A 250 -35.02 -7.17 9.19
CA PHE A 250 -34.85 -6.89 7.78
C PHE A 250 -34.58 -8.17 6.96
N TRP A 251 -33.64 -9.00 7.41
CA TRP A 251 -33.31 -10.27 6.72
C TRP A 251 -34.27 -11.43 7.03
N ASN A 252 -35.26 -11.22 7.89
CA ASN A 252 -36.10 -12.29 8.44
C ASN A 252 -35.28 -13.51 8.92
N SER A 253 -34.14 -13.25 9.57
CA SER A 253 -33.22 -14.30 9.98
C SER A 253 -33.53 -14.84 11.36
N GLY A 254 -33.47 -16.17 11.51
CA GLY A 254 -33.54 -16.83 12.82
C GLY A 254 -32.30 -16.62 13.70
N LYS A 255 -31.16 -16.20 13.14
CA LYS A 255 -29.91 -16.04 13.90
C LYS A 255 -29.02 -14.93 13.31
N VAL A 256 -28.74 -13.91 14.13
CA VAL A 256 -27.77 -12.86 13.83
C VAL A 256 -26.64 -12.89 14.86
N ALA A 257 -25.43 -12.53 14.47
CA ALA A 257 -24.32 -12.36 15.38
C ALA A 257 -24.69 -11.38 16.52
N SER A 258 -24.43 -11.78 17.76
CA SER A 258 -24.74 -10.99 18.96
C SER A 258 -23.64 -10.01 19.37
N GLY A 259 -22.51 -10.01 18.67
CA GLY A 259 -21.36 -9.17 18.98
C GLY A 259 -20.26 -9.24 17.94
N ALA A 260 -19.22 -8.43 18.16
CA ALA A 260 -18.05 -8.36 17.30
C ALA A 260 -17.29 -9.69 17.25
N GLY A 261 -16.74 -10.01 16.08
CA GLY A 261 -15.81 -11.12 15.92
C GLY A 261 -14.36 -10.74 16.20
N LYS A 262 -13.47 -11.71 16.02
CA LYS A 262 -12.02 -11.52 16.14
C LYS A 262 -11.47 -10.65 15.00
N LYS A 263 -10.67 -9.65 15.33
CA LYS A 263 -9.98 -8.78 14.35
C LYS A 263 -8.81 -9.54 13.71
N ALA A 264 -8.38 -9.15 12.51
CA ALA A 264 -7.45 -9.92 11.67
C ALA A 264 -6.26 -10.59 12.39
N VAL A 265 -5.46 -9.86 13.20
CA VAL A 265 -4.30 -10.44 13.92
C VAL A 265 -4.75 -11.48 14.95
N GLU A 266 -5.82 -11.18 15.71
CA GLU A 266 -6.40 -12.10 16.69
C GLU A 266 -7.04 -13.32 16.00
N LEU A 267 -7.69 -13.12 14.85
CA LEU A 267 -8.33 -14.17 14.07
C LEU A 267 -7.32 -15.23 13.63
N PHE A 268 -6.16 -14.84 13.11
CA PHE A 268 -5.12 -15.82 12.74
C PHE A 268 -4.48 -16.48 13.96
N ARG A 269 -4.34 -15.76 15.09
CA ARG A 269 -3.88 -16.39 16.34
C ARG A 269 -4.87 -17.46 16.83
N ALA A 270 -6.16 -17.14 16.81
CA ALA A 270 -7.23 -18.06 17.19
C ALA A 270 -7.28 -19.29 16.26
N ALA A 271 -7.03 -19.11 14.97
CA ALA A 271 -6.88 -20.23 14.04
C ALA A 271 -5.68 -21.13 14.40
N GLY A 272 -4.52 -20.54 14.67
CA GLY A 272 -3.33 -21.30 15.10
C GLY A 272 -3.49 -22.00 16.46
N ASN A 273 -4.35 -21.47 17.34
CA ASN A 273 -4.67 -22.07 18.63
C ASN A 273 -5.80 -23.13 18.56
N GLY A 274 -6.42 -23.34 17.39
CA GLY A 274 -7.55 -24.26 17.22
C GLY A 274 -8.92 -23.74 17.69
N GLU A 275 -9.02 -22.47 18.10
CA GLU A 275 -10.30 -21.82 18.42
C GLU A 275 -11.15 -21.58 17.16
N ILE A 276 -10.50 -21.26 16.04
CA ILE A 276 -11.12 -21.20 14.71
C ILE A 276 -10.65 -22.42 13.91
N LYS A 277 -11.60 -23.29 13.58
CA LYS A 277 -11.34 -24.54 12.85
C LYS A 277 -11.52 -24.42 11.34
N ALA A 278 -12.31 -23.46 10.89
CA ALA A 278 -12.58 -23.24 9.47
C ALA A 278 -12.36 -21.76 9.11
N LEU A 279 -11.56 -21.51 8.07
CA LEU A 279 -11.30 -20.19 7.52
C LEU A 279 -11.63 -20.16 6.03
N TRP A 280 -12.37 -19.14 5.59
CA TRP A 280 -12.54 -18.84 4.17
C TRP A 280 -11.91 -17.49 3.85
N ILE A 281 -10.87 -17.53 3.05
CA ILE A 281 -10.07 -16.37 2.62
C ILE A 281 -10.46 -16.01 1.18
N MET A 282 -10.90 -14.78 0.97
CA MET A 282 -11.40 -14.31 -0.32
C MET A 282 -10.54 -13.18 -0.88
N ALA A 283 -9.99 -13.37 -2.09
CA ALA A 283 -9.26 -12.36 -2.86
C ALA A 283 -8.16 -11.61 -2.07
N THR A 284 -7.43 -12.32 -1.21
CA THR A 284 -6.35 -11.77 -0.38
C THR A 284 -5.27 -12.82 -0.10
N ASN A 285 -4.06 -12.37 0.25
CA ASN A 285 -2.87 -13.23 0.44
C ASN A 285 -2.23 -13.04 1.84
N PRO A 286 -2.92 -13.40 2.93
CA PRO A 286 -2.47 -13.17 4.32
C PRO A 286 -1.15 -13.86 4.66
N ALA A 287 -0.79 -14.95 3.98
CA ALA A 287 0.52 -15.60 4.11
C ALA A 287 1.71 -14.68 3.73
N VAL A 288 1.43 -13.51 3.14
CA VAL A 288 2.43 -12.49 2.78
C VAL A 288 2.07 -11.12 3.37
N SER A 289 0.79 -10.75 3.40
CA SER A 289 0.39 -9.36 3.74
C SER A 289 0.23 -9.06 5.23
N MET A 290 0.13 -10.07 6.10
CA MET A 290 -0.04 -9.90 7.55
C MET A 290 1.31 -9.68 8.27
N PRO A 291 1.36 -8.92 9.38
CA PRO A 291 2.54 -8.88 10.24
C PRO A 291 2.76 -10.24 10.92
N ASP A 292 3.97 -10.48 11.45
CA ASP A 292 4.38 -11.79 11.99
C ASP A 292 4.01 -12.93 11.00
N GLY A 293 4.32 -12.69 9.72
CA GLY A 293 3.82 -13.50 8.60
C GLY A 293 4.16 -14.98 8.70
N SER A 294 5.27 -15.32 9.37
CA SER A 294 5.66 -16.71 9.64
C SER A 294 4.65 -17.43 10.55
N LYS A 295 4.16 -16.77 11.60
CA LYS A 295 3.10 -17.35 12.45
C LYS A 295 1.76 -17.43 11.75
N VAL A 296 1.44 -16.48 10.87
CA VAL A 296 0.22 -16.56 10.06
C VAL A 296 0.25 -17.78 9.14
N ARG A 297 1.39 -18.08 8.52
CA ARG A 297 1.58 -19.30 7.73
C ARG A 297 1.42 -20.56 8.56
N ALA A 298 2.04 -20.60 9.75
CA ALA A 298 1.89 -21.72 10.68
C ALA A 298 0.43 -21.91 11.10
N ALA A 299 -0.28 -20.82 11.39
CA ALA A 299 -1.70 -20.85 11.75
C ALA A 299 -2.59 -21.36 10.60
N LEU A 300 -2.31 -20.95 9.35
CA LEU A 300 -3.02 -21.45 8.19
C LEU A 300 -2.78 -22.95 7.98
N ALA A 301 -1.53 -23.40 8.11
CA ALA A 301 -1.18 -24.81 7.98
C ALA A 301 -1.75 -25.70 9.09
N ALA A 302 -1.98 -25.14 10.28
CA ALA A 302 -2.55 -25.85 11.43
C ALA A 302 -4.09 -25.80 11.52
N CYS A 303 -4.73 -24.88 10.78
CA CYS A 303 -6.19 -24.74 10.77
C CYS A 303 -6.84 -25.98 10.15
N GLU A 304 -7.89 -26.54 10.77
CA GLU A 304 -8.49 -27.82 10.33
C GLU A 304 -9.06 -27.77 8.91
N PHE A 305 -9.53 -26.60 8.48
CA PHE A 305 -10.08 -26.40 7.14
C PHE A 305 -9.88 -24.97 6.62
N VAL A 306 -9.21 -24.81 5.49
CA VAL A 306 -8.94 -23.53 4.84
C VAL A 306 -9.46 -23.54 3.40
N VAL A 307 -10.36 -22.62 3.11
CA VAL A 307 -10.87 -22.34 1.76
C VAL A 307 -10.26 -21.05 1.24
N VAL A 308 -9.75 -21.05 0.01
CA VAL A 308 -9.30 -19.84 -0.69
C VAL A 308 -10.11 -19.65 -1.96
N SER A 309 -10.79 -18.52 -2.09
CA SER A 309 -11.38 -18.10 -3.37
C SER A 309 -10.61 -16.93 -3.96
N ASP A 310 -9.95 -17.14 -5.10
CA ASP A 310 -9.09 -16.14 -5.72
C ASP A 310 -9.07 -16.32 -7.26
N ALA A 311 -8.72 -15.25 -7.98
CA ALA A 311 -8.49 -15.29 -9.42
C ALA A 311 -7.08 -15.79 -9.78
N ILE A 312 -6.19 -15.88 -8.80
CA ILE A 312 -4.80 -16.32 -8.95
C ILE A 312 -4.62 -17.63 -8.17
N GLY A 313 -4.49 -18.76 -8.89
CA GLY A 313 -4.38 -20.08 -8.27
C GLY A 313 -3.05 -20.39 -7.57
N ASP A 314 -1.94 -19.76 -8.00
CA ASP A 314 -0.60 -19.98 -7.41
C ASP A 314 -0.17 -18.75 -6.61
N THR A 315 -0.76 -18.63 -5.41
CA THR A 315 -0.41 -17.68 -4.34
C THR A 315 0.08 -18.43 -3.11
N ASP A 316 0.84 -17.75 -2.25
CA ASP A 316 1.35 -18.33 -1.00
C ASP A 316 0.23 -18.82 -0.08
N THR A 317 -0.91 -18.10 -0.04
CA THR A 317 -2.07 -18.51 0.76
C THR A 317 -2.81 -19.69 0.13
N ALA A 318 -2.97 -19.72 -1.20
CA ALA A 318 -3.63 -20.85 -1.88
C ALA A 318 -2.87 -22.17 -1.71
N LYS A 319 -1.54 -22.13 -1.55
CA LYS A 319 -0.71 -23.31 -1.23
C LYS A 319 -0.95 -23.90 0.16
N LEU A 320 -1.60 -23.14 1.04
CA LEU A 320 -1.94 -23.54 2.41
C LEU A 320 -3.44 -23.83 2.56
N ALA A 321 -4.18 -23.95 1.45
CA ALA A 321 -5.62 -24.19 1.46
C ALA A 321 -5.93 -25.66 1.19
N ASP A 322 -6.97 -26.17 1.83
CA ASP A 322 -7.56 -27.49 1.53
C ASP A 322 -8.43 -27.41 0.28
N VAL A 323 -9.10 -26.27 0.06
CA VAL A 323 -9.97 -26.04 -1.10
C VAL A 323 -9.64 -24.71 -1.76
N VAL A 324 -9.42 -24.74 -3.08
CA VAL A 324 -9.26 -23.53 -3.90
C VAL A 324 -10.44 -23.39 -4.85
N LEU A 325 -11.15 -22.26 -4.75
CA LEU A 325 -12.32 -21.94 -5.57
C LEU A 325 -11.96 -20.85 -6.61
N PRO A 326 -12.05 -21.12 -7.92
CA PRO A 326 -11.69 -20.14 -8.93
C PRO A 326 -12.71 -18.99 -8.98
N ALA A 327 -12.27 -17.79 -8.63
CA ALA A 327 -13.08 -16.58 -8.66
C ALA A 327 -12.74 -15.71 -9.89
N LEU A 328 -13.73 -14.95 -10.39
CA LEU A 328 -13.50 -13.99 -11.47
C LEU A 328 -12.56 -12.84 -11.05
N THR A 329 -11.91 -12.20 -12.00
CA THR A 329 -11.11 -10.97 -11.78
C THR A 329 -11.88 -9.69 -12.14
N TRP A 330 -11.29 -8.52 -11.87
CA TRP A 330 -11.92 -7.21 -12.02
C TRP A 330 -12.66 -7.00 -13.36
N GLY A 331 -12.01 -7.29 -14.50
CA GLY A 331 -12.62 -7.07 -15.83
C GLY A 331 -13.73 -8.05 -16.22
N GLU A 332 -13.87 -9.13 -15.45
CA GLU A 332 -14.86 -10.19 -15.65
C GLU A 332 -16.06 -10.02 -14.69
N LYS A 333 -15.91 -9.20 -13.64
CA LYS A 333 -16.94 -8.97 -12.61
C LYS A 333 -17.90 -7.86 -12.99
N ASP A 334 -19.11 -7.97 -12.43
CA ASP A 334 -20.14 -6.96 -12.46
C ASP A 334 -20.54 -6.54 -11.03
N GLY A 335 -20.66 -5.24 -10.77
CA GLY A 335 -21.00 -4.74 -9.43
C GLY A 335 -20.78 -3.23 -9.25
N THR A 336 -20.52 -2.82 -8.01
CA THR A 336 -20.20 -1.44 -7.63
C THR A 336 -18.92 -1.38 -6.78
N VAL A 337 -18.26 -0.23 -6.80
CA VAL A 337 -17.11 0.09 -5.94
C VAL A 337 -17.26 1.47 -5.31
N THR A 338 -16.83 1.64 -4.06
CA THR A 338 -16.89 2.90 -3.34
C THR A 338 -15.50 3.39 -2.96
N ASN A 339 -15.15 4.59 -3.44
CA ASN A 339 -13.83 5.21 -3.25
C ASN A 339 -13.72 5.99 -1.90
N SER A 340 -12.58 6.68 -1.66
CA SER A 340 -12.33 7.39 -0.40
C SER A 340 -13.28 8.55 -0.10
N GLU A 341 -13.89 9.17 -1.12
CA GLU A 341 -14.82 10.30 -0.98
C GLU A 341 -16.29 9.85 -0.97
N ARG A 342 -16.56 8.57 -0.65
CA ARG A 342 -17.91 7.98 -0.59
C ARG A 342 -18.60 7.84 -1.95
N ARG A 343 -17.86 7.98 -3.06
CA ARG A 343 -18.43 7.89 -4.40
C ARG A 343 -18.60 6.44 -4.82
N ILE A 344 -19.85 6.02 -4.95
CA ILE A 344 -20.25 4.72 -5.50
C ILE A 344 -20.18 4.82 -7.03
N SER A 345 -19.42 3.91 -7.65
CA SER A 345 -19.24 3.83 -9.09
C SER A 345 -19.61 2.45 -9.60
N ARG A 346 -20.18 2.37 -10.81
CA ARG A 346 -20.55 1.10 -11.45
C ARG A 346 -19.33 0.42 -12.07
N GLN A 347 -19.02 -0.81 -11.65
CA GLN A 347 -18.01 -1.67 -12.27
C GLN A 347 -18.68 -2.64 -13.24
N ARG A 348 -18.43 -2.46 -14.54
CA ARG A 348 -19.04 -3.26 -15.62
C ARG A 348 -18.07 -4.31 -16.13
N ARG A 349 -18.59 -5.50 -16.42
CA ARG A 349 -17.87 -6.55 -17.13
C ARG A 349 -17.49 -6.07 -18.53
N PHE A 350 -16.23 -6.23 -18.91
CA PHE A 350 -15.75 -5.98 -20.28
C PHE A 350 -14.98 -7.16 -20.88
N MET A 351 -14.85 -8.26 -20.13
CA MET A 351 -14.27 -9.52 -20.59
C MET A 351 -15.15 -10.71 -20.16
N ALA A 352 -15.16 -11.76 -20.97
CA ALA A 352 -15.68 -13.05 -20.54
C ALA A 352 -14.73 -13.68 -19.51
N GLY A 353 -15.29 -14.32 -18.48
CA GLY A 353 -14.51 -15.08 -17.51
C GLY A 353 -14.13 -16.47 -18.01
N PRO A 354 -13.08 -17.11 -17.44
CA PRO A 354 -12.80 -18.52 -17.67
C PRO A 354 -13.99 -19.41 -17.33
N ALA A 355 -14.22 -20.48 -18.10
CA ALA A 355 -15.46 -21.25 -18.05
C ALA A 355 -15.85 -21.81 -16.66
N GLN A 356 -14.87 -22.13 -15.81
CA GLN A 356 -15.12 -22.68 -14.47
C GLN A 356 -15.09 -21.62 -13.35
N ALA A 357 -14.61 -20.41 -13.63
CA ALA A 357 -14.52 -19.34 -12.64
C ALA A 357 -15.88 -18.67 -12.42
N ARG A 358 -16.19 -18.31 -11.17
CA ARG A 358 -17.49 -17.73 -10.79
C ARG A 358 -17.33 -16.41 -10.06
N GLU A 359 -18.39 -15.61 -10.05
CA GLU A 359 -18.44 -14.40 -9.22
C GLU A 359 -18.42 -14.78 -7.74
N ASP A 360 -17.68 -14.05 -6.91
CA ASP A 360 -17.55 -14.37 -5.47
C ASP A 360 -18.91 -14.49 -4.76
N TRP A 361 -19.86 -13.60 -5.11
CA TRP A 361 -21.21 -13.63 -4.54
C TRP A 361 -21.98 -14.89 -4.93
N ARG A 362 -21.79 -15.43 -6.15
CA ARG A 362 -22.41 -16.69 -6.59
C ARG A 362 -21.84 -17.85 -5.82
N ILE A 363 -20.52 -17.88 -5.60
CA ILE A 363 -19.86 -18.90 -4.79
C ILE A 363 -20.41 -18.89 -3.36
N LEU A 364 -20.51 -17.70 -2.74
CA LEU A 364 -21.09 -17.54 -1.40
C LEU A 364 -22.56 -18.00 -1.34
N ALA A 365 -23.39 -17.58 -2.30
CA ALA A 365 -24.79 -17.95 -2.37
C ALA A 365 -24.98 -19.47 -2.57
N ASP A 366 -24.17 -20.08 -3.43
CA ASP A 366 -24.15 -21.52 -3.68
C ASP A 366 -23.77 -22.34 -2.44
N VAL A 367 -22.83 -21.85 -1.63
CA VAL A 367 -22.46 -22.48 -0.36
C VAL A 367 -23.58 -22.30 0.67
N ALA A 368 -24.12 -21.09 0.80
CA ALA A 368 -25.21 -20.80 1.74
C ALA A 368 -26.46 -21.65 1.46
N ARG A 369 -26.87 -21.79 0.19
CA ARG A 369 -27.97 -22.68 -0.22
C ARG A 369 -27.70 -24.14 0.13
N ARG A 370 -26.47 -24.63 -0.06
CA ARG A 370 -26.08 -26.00 0.33
C ARG A 370 -26.04 -26.22 1.84
N MET A 371 -25.82 -25.15 2.61
CA MET A 371 -25.95 -25.18 4.07
C MET A 371 -27.41 -25.14 4.55
N GLY A 372 -28.38 -25.00 3.64
CA GLY A 372 -29.81 -24.92 3.96
C GLY A 372 -30.31 -23.52 4.33
N PHE A 373 -29.57 -22.46 4.01
CA PHE A 373 -30.03 -21.09 4.24
C PHE A 373 -30.87 -20.57 3.07
N GLU A 374 -31.92 -19.83 3.41
CA GLU A 374 -32.80 -19.10 2.47
C GLU A 374 -32.29 -17.68 2.21
N GLY A 375 -32.83 -17.00 1.18
CA GLY A 375 -32.46 -15.61 0.84
C GLY A 375 -31.17 -15.46 0.03
N PHE A 376 -30.73 -16.52 -0.66
CA PHE A 376 -29.51 -16.57 -1.46
C PHE A 376 -29.78 -16.95 -2.94
N ASP A 377 -30.98 -16.68 -3.41
CA ASP A 377 -31.49 -16.93 -4.77
C ASP A 377 -31.32 -15.72 -5.71
N TYR A 378 -30.29 -14.91 -5.48
CA TYR A 378 -29.94 -13.80 -6.36
C TYR A 378 -29.58 -14.27 -7.78
N ASP A 379 -30.15 -13.61 -8.77
CA ASP A 379 -29.91 -13.85 -10.20
C ASP A 379 -28.77 -12.96 -10.74
N ARG A 380 -28.63 -11.74 -10.22
CA ARG A 380 -27.64 -10.73 -10.64
C ARG A 380 -27.20 -9.79 -9.50
N PRO A 381 -26.07 -9.09 -9.64
CA PRO A 381 -25.59 -8.11 -8.64
C PRO A 381 -26.58 -6.98 -8.34
N ALA A 382 -27.44 -6.60 -9.29
CA ALA A 382 -28.44 -5.54 -9.09
C ALA A 382 -29.42 -5.89 -7.95
N ALA A 383 -29.81 -7.16 -7.80
CA ALA A 383 -30.68 -7.61 -6.72
C ALA A 383 -30.02 -7.44 -5.34
N ILE A 384 -28.74 -7.80 -5.24
CA ILE A 384 -27.93 -7.63 -4.02
C ILE A 384 -27.77 -6.14 -3.68
N PHE A 385 -27.54 -5.30 -4.69
CA PHE A 385 -27.41 -3.85 -4.51
C PHE A 385 -28.72 -3.21 -4.02
N ARG A 386 -29.87 -3.60 -4.59
CA ARG A 386 -31.20 -3.15 -4.12
C ARG A 386 -31.44 -3.54 -2.68
N GLU A 387 -31.15 -4.78 -2.28
CA GLU A 387 -31.28 -5.22 -0.89
C GLU A 387 -30.38 -4.40 0.04
N HIS A 388 -29.12 -4.18 -0.34
CA HIS A 388 -28.21 -3.35 0.44
C HIS A 388 -28.72 -1.91 0.60
N ALA A 389 -29.29 -1.35 -0.47
CA ALA A 389 -29.86 -0.02 -0.46
C ALA A 389 -31.13 0.06 0.41
N ALA A 390 -32.01 -0.94 0.33
CA ALA A 390 -33.19 -1.04 1.19
C ALA A 390 -32.81 -1.14 2.67
N LEU A 391 -31.81 -1.96 3.02
CA LEU A 391 -31.32 -2.07 4.41
C LEU A 391 -30.77 -0.73 4.94
N SER A 392 -30.10 0.05 4.09
CA SER A 392 -29.57 1.36 4.49
C SER A 392 -30.66 2.36 4.90
N GLY A 393 -31.85 2.27 4.29
CA GLY A 393 -33.01 3.11 4.63
C GLY A 393 -33.95 2.52 5.68
N PHE A 394 -33.91 1.20 5.90
CA PHE A 394 -34.83 0.51 6.81
C PHE A 394 -34.72 1.05 8.25
N GLU A 395 -35.76 1.73 8.72
CA GLU A 395 -35.79 2.41 10.02
C GLU A 395 -34.58 3.33 10.25
N ASN A 396 -34.10 4.01 9.20
CA ASN A 396 -33.03 4.99 9.35
C ASN A 396 -33.58 6.29 9.92
N ALA A 397 -34.62 6.87 9.30
CA ALA A 397 -35.24 8.14 9.72
C ALA A 397 -34.20 9.28 9.97
N GLY A 398 -33.06 9.23 9.28
CA GLY A 398 -31.95 10.20 9.44
C GLY A 398 -31.08 9.99 10.68
N THR A 399 -31.20 8.85 11.38
CA THR A 399 -30.41 8.55 12.59
C THR A 399 -29.04 7.94 12.28
N ARG A 400 -28.83 7.42 11.07
CA ARG A 400 -27.56 6.82 10.63
C ARG A 400 -27.01 7.55 9.41
N GLY A 401 -25.70 7.81 9.43
CA GLY A 401 -25.06 8.59 8.37
C GLY A 401 -25.01 7.91 6.99
N PHE A 402 -24.95 6.58 6.93
CA PHE A 402 -24.98 5.85 5.65
C PHE A 402 -26.42 5.57 5.22
N ASP A 403 -26.79 6.11 4.06
CA ASP A 403 -28.11 5.91 3.45
C ASP A 403 -27.96 6.00 1.92
N ILE A 404 -28.42 4.99 1.19
CA ILE A 404 -28.51 5.00 -0.28
C ILE A 404 -29.89 4.50 -0.73
N SER A 405 -30.91 4.64 0.12
CA SER A 405 -32.28 4.13 -0.09
C SER A 405 -32.97 4.67 -1.33
N ALA A 406 -32.51 5.79 -1.90
CA ALA A 406 -32.94 6.23 -3.24
C ALA A 406 -32.72 5.18 -4.33
N MET A 407 -31.85 4.19 -4.07
CA MET A 407 -31.51 3.13 -5.00
C MET A 407 -32.19 1.79 -4.65
N ALA A 408 -33.10 1.74 -3.68
CA ALA A 408 -33.76 0.49 -3.25
C ALA A 408 -34.62 -0.13 -4.36
N ASP A 409 -35.25 0.70 -5.19
CA ASP A 409 -36.14 0.28 -6.28
C ASP A 409 -35.53 0.47 -7.67
N VAL A 410 -34.20 0.63 -7.76
CA VAL A 410 -33.52 0.88 -9.05
C VAL A 410 -33.75 -0.29 -10.02
N SER A 411 -34.26 0.01 -11.21
CA SER A 411 -34.45 -1.01 -12.25
C SER A 411 -33.10 -1.53 -12.74
N ASP A 412 -33.10 -2.70 -13.36
CA ASP A 412 -31.89 -3.27 -13.94
C ASP A 412 -31.25 -2.37 -15.01
N VAL A 413 -32.09 -1.70 -15.82
CA VAL A 413 -31.63 -0.75 -16.85
C VAL A 413 -30.96 0.46 -16.22
N GLU A 414 -31.54 1.01 -15.16
CA GLU A 414 -30.98 2.15 -14.42
C GLU A 414 -29.68 1.76 -13.69
N TYR A 415 -29.64 0.58 -13.07
CA TYR A 415 -28.44 0.06 -12.42
C TYR A 415 -27.28 -0.12 -13.43
N ASP A 416 -27.58 -0.62 -14.63
CA ASP A 416 -26.57 -0.77 -15.69
C ASP A 416 -26.12 0.58 -16.26
N ARG A 417 -26.96 1.60 -16.23
CA ARG A 417 -26.65 2.98 -16.65
C ARG A 417 -26.21 3.91 -15.50
N MET A 418 -26.06 3.37 -14.30
CA MET A 418 -25.79 4.14 -13.09
C MET A 418 -24.55 5.03 -13.28
N VAL A 419 -24.76 6.33 -13.07
CA VAL A 419 -23.70 7.34 -12.99
C VAL A 419 -23.15 7.41 -11.56
N PRO A 420 -21.86 7.73 -11.37
CA PRO A 420 -21.29 7.79 -10.03
C PRO A 420 -21.95 8.86 -9.14
N PHE A 421 -22.26 8.51 -7.90
CA PHE A 421 -22.84 9.43 -6.91
C PHE A 421 -22.19 9.23 -5.54
N GLN A 422 -22.29 10.21 -4.65
CA GLN A 422 -21.76 10.13 -3.29
C GLN A 422 -22.90 9.89 -2.31
N TRP A 423 -22.70 8.98 -1.37
CA TRP A 423 -23.63 8.83 -0.25
C TRP A 423 -23.33 9.87 0.85
N PRO A 424 -24.35 10.25 1.66
CA PRO A 424 -25.71 9.73 1.73
C PRO A 424 -26.55 10.18 0.53
N ARG A 425 -27.45 9.32 0.06
CA ARG A 425 -28.49 9.56 -0.95
C ARG A 425 -29.80 8.90 -0.50
N PRO A 426 -30.46 9.42 0.56
CA PRO A 426 -31.78 8.93 0.98
C PRO A 426 -32.83 9.09 -0.12
N ALA A 427 -33.92 8.33 -0.03
CA ALA A 427 -35.04 8.40 -0.97
C ALA A 427 -35.49 9.85 -1.21
N GLY A 428 -35.61 10.23 -2.49
CA GLY A 428 -35.95 11.60 -2.92
C GLY A 428 -34.78 12.60 -2.93
N SER A 429 -33.51 12.16 -2.85
CA SER A 429 -32.33 13.03 -2.89
C SER A 429 -31.28 12.63 -3.94
N GLU A 430 -30.38 13.56 -4.30
CA GLU A 430 -29.32 13.38 -5.30
C GLU A 430 -27.93 13.04 -4.71
N GLY A 431 -27.81 13.08 -3.39
CA GLY A 431 -26.56 12.87 -2.68
C GLY A 431 -25.82 14.16 -2.35
N VAL A 432 -24.89 14.11 -1.38
CA VAL A 432 -24.12 15.29 -0.94
C VAL A 432 -22.60 15.10 -1.08
N PRO A 433 -21.88 16.04 -1.73
CA PRO A 433 -20.43 15.94 -1.87
C PRO A 433 -19.67 16.01 -0.54
N ARG A 434 -20.14 16.85 0.39
CA ARG A 434 -19.52 17.09 1.70
C ARG A 434 -20.50 16.74 2.81
N ARG A 435 -19.98 16.19 3.90
CA ARG A 435 -20.72 15.93 5.13
C ARG A 435 -20.44 17.04 6.14
N PHE A 436 -21.40 17.27 7.02
CA PHE A 436 -21.26 18.13 8.20
C PHE A 436 -21.05 19.62 7.90
N SER A 437 -21.41 20.09 6.70
CA SER A 437 -21.33 21.51 6.30
C SER A 437 -22.19 22.45 7.16
N GLU A 438 -23.21 21.91 7.84
CA GLU A 438 -24.11 22.66 8.74
C GLU A 438 -23.70 22.52 10.22
N GLY A 439 -22.54 21.91 10.51
CA GLY A 439 -22.09 21.70 11.89
C GLY A 439 -22.93 20.70 12.69
N ARG A 440 -23.73 19.87 12.01
CA ARG A 440 -24.48 18.76 12.61
C ARG A 440 -23.79 17.43 12.31
N PHE A 441 -23.48 16.67 13.35
CA PHE A 441 -22.75 15.40 13.29
C PHE A 441 -23.67 14.20 13.60
N ASP A 442 -23.18 12.99 13.34
CA ASP A 442 -23.94 11.74 13.56
C ASP A 442 -23.84 11.23 15.01
N THR A 443 -23.35 12.06 15.93
CA THR A 443 -23.40 11.78 17.37
C THR A 443 -24.82 11.95 17.91
N PRO A 444 -25.18 11.29 19.03
CA PRO A 444 -26.55 11.35 19.56
C PRO A 444 -27.08 12.77 19.86
N ASP A 445 -26.20 13.71 20.19
CA ASP A 445 -26.53 15.11 20.46
C ASP A 445 -26.25 16.05 19.27
N GLY A 446 -25.86 15.50 18.12
CA GLY A 446 -25.54 16.25 16.91
C GLY A 446 -24.23 17.04 16.95
N ARG A 447 -23.43 16.94 18.03
CA ARG A 447 -22.18 17.69 18.22
C ARG A 447 -20.95 16.81 18.08
N ALA A 448 -19.92 17.26 17.37
CA ALA A 448 -18.66 16.53 17.26
C ALA A 448 -17.94 16.43 18.60
N ARG A 449 -17.02 15.46 18.71
CA ARG A 449 -16.19 15.25 19.89
C ARG A 449 -14.75 15.71 19.59
N ILE A 450 -14.29 16.71 20.32
CA ILE A 450 -12.87 17.05 20.42
C ILE A 450 -12.30 16.16 21.54
N ILE A 451 -11.42 15.24 21.17
CA ILE A 451 -10.98 14.15 22.04
C ILE A 451 -9.70 14.53 22.76
N ALA A 452 -9.61 14.35 24.08
CA ALA A 452 -8.34 14.50 24.78
C ALA A 452 -7.36 13.39 24.38
N ILE A 453 -6.20 13.79 23.83
CA ILE A 453 -5.17 12.87 23.33
C ILE A 453 -3.91 13.02 24.17
N ASP A 454 -3.47 11.91 24.75
CA ASP A 454 -2.12 11.76 25.31
C ASP A 454 -1.25 10.97 24.31
N PRO A 455 -0.28 11.61 23.63
CA PRO A 455 0.57 10.96 22.64
C PRO A 455 1.37 9.78 23.22
N ARG A 456 1.03 8.56 22.77
CA ARG A 456 1.74 7.32 23.13
C ARG A 456 2.87 7.00 22.14
N PRO A 457 4.06 6.56 22.62
CA PRO A 457 5.11 6.06 21.75
C PRO A 457 4.69 4.75 21.05
N PRO A 458 5.41 4.31 20.01
CA PRO A 458 5.26 2.98 19.41
C PRO A 458 5.31 1.87 20.47
N ALA A 459 4.60 0.77 20.23
CA ALA A 459 4.43 -0.29 21.22
C ALA A 459 5.73 -1.02 21.56
N ASN A 460 6.65 -1.08 20.60
CA ASN A 460 7.96 -1.71 20.76
C ASN A 460 9.05 -0.69 20.49
N ALA A 461 9.82 -0.31 21.51
CA ALA A 461 10.95 0.60 21.38
C ALA A 461 12.21 -0.12 20.84
N THR A 462 13.13 0.66 20.28
CA THR A 462 14.49 0.19 19.97
C THR A 462 15.29 -0.05 21.25
N ASP A 463 16.30 -0.91 21.16
CA ASP A 463 17.23 -1.21 22.24
C ASP A 463 18.64 -1.45 21.68
N ALA A 464 19.56 -1.93 22.52
CA ALA A 464 20.94 -2.20 22.10
C ALA A 464 21.05 -3.34 21.07
N GLU A 465 20.12 -4.31 21.09
CA GLU A 465 20.11 -5.46 20.19
C GLU A 465 19.45 -5.10 18.85
N TYR A 466 18.40 -4.28 18.88
CA TYR A 466 17.63 -3.82 17.73
C TYR A 466 17.64 -2.27 17.66
N PRO A 467 18.77 -1.67 17.22
CA PRO A 467 18.99 -0.23 17.36
C PRO A 467 18.30 0.63 16.28
N LEU A 468 17.81 0.03 15.19
CA LEU A 468 17.18 0.73 14.07
C LEU A 468 15.67 0.52 14.06
N VAL A 469 14.94 1.42 13.40
CA VAL A 469 13.50 1.29 13.15
C VAL A 469 13.24 0.93 11.69
N LEU A 470 12.54 -0.18 11.44
CA LEU A 470 11.99 -0.53 10.15
C LEU A 470 10.64 0.15 9.92
N ASN A 471 10.56 0.89 8.82
CA ASN A 471 9.32 1.37 8.21
C ASN A 471 9.03 0.59 6.91
N THR A 472 7.80 0.10 6.74
CA THR A 472 7.40 -0.60 5.51
C THR A 472 6.52 0.24 4.60
N GLY A 473 6.62 0.03 3.28
CA GLY A 473 5.77 0.75 2.34
C GLY A 473 5.61 0.09 0.98
N ARG A 474 5.58 0.94 -0.05
CA ARG A 474 5.23 0.58 -1.43
C ARG A 474 6.28 1.08 -2.41
N VAL A 475 6.40 0.37 -3.54
CA VAL A 475 7.01 0.87 -4.77
C VAL A 475 5.90 1.25 -5.75
N ARG A 476 6.23 2.16 -6.67
CA ARG A 476 5.31 2.74 -7.65
C ARG A 476 4.59 1.70 -8.52
N ASP A 477 5.33 0.72 -9.04
CA ASP A 477 4.85 -0.12 -10.14
C ASP A 477 4.28 -1.47 -9.69
N GLN A 478 4.31 -1.77 -8.39
CA GLN A 478 3.82 -3.04 -7.85
C GLN A 478 2.61 -2.82 -6.94
N TRP A 479 1.63 -3.73 -7.04
CA TRP A 479 0.42 -3.68 -6.23
C TRP A 479 0.38 -4.82 -5.22
N HIS A 480 0.23 -4.48 -3.93
CA HIS A 480 0.21 -5.43 -2.81
C HIS A 480 1.25 -6.54 -2.96
N THR A 481 0.85 -7.81 -2.96
CA THR A 481 1.77 -8.96 -2.96
C THR A 481 2.13 -9.41 -4.37
N MET A 482 2.11 -8.53 -5.37
CA MET A 482 2.54 -8.79 -6.76
C MET A 482 1.82 -9.93 -7.51
N THR A 483 0.74 -10.49 -6.98
CA THR A 483 0.03 -11.63 -7.58
C THR A 483 -0.55 -11.30 -8.97
N ARG A 484 -0.82 -10.02 -9.23
CA ARG A 484 -1.22 -9.47 -10.53
C ARG A 484 -0.09 -8.71 -11.22
N THR A 485 0.48 -7.70 -10.56
CA THR A 485 1.45 -6.79 -11.20
C THR A 485 2.78 -7.46 -11.52
N GLY A 486 3.19 -8.47 -10.76
CA GLY A 486 4.40 -9.25 -11.04
C GLY A 486 4.32 -10.11 -12.31
N LYS A 487 3.14 -10.23 -12.93
CA LYS A 487 2.96 -10.86 -14.25
C LYS A 487 3.18 -9.91 -15.42
N SER A 488 3.37 -8.61 -15.17
CA SER A 488 3.50 -7.60 -16.22
C SER A 488 4.97 -7.25 -16.43
N PRO A 489 5.56 -7.55 -17.61
CA PRO A 489 6.92 -7.15 -17.95
C PRO A 489 7.18 -5.66 -17.80
N ARG A 490 6.18 -4.85 -18.20
CA ARG A 490 6.26 -3.39 -18.15
C ARG A 490 6.36 -2.85 -16.73
N LEU A 491 5.66 -3.47 -15.78
CA LEU A 491 5.67 -3.05 -14.37
C LEU A 491 6.88 -3.59 -13.60
N ALA A 492 7.47 -4.70 -14.06
CA ALA A 492 8.65 -5.30 -13.46
C ALA A 492 9.98 -4.60 -13.83
N GLY A 493 9.98 -3.72 -14.83
CA GLY A 493 11.21 -3.15 -15.40
C GLY A 493 11.88 -2.02 -14.61
N HIS A 494 11.26 -1.46 -13.57
CA HIS A 494 11.84 -0.36 -12.77
C HIS A 494 12.59 -0.88 -11.53
N ILE A 495 11.91 -1.66 -10.68
CA ILE A 495 12.48 -2.26 -9.46
C ILE A 495 12.19 -3.77 -9.50
N ALA A 496 13.24 -4.55 -9.76
CA ALA A 496 13.15 -6.00 -9.94
C ALA A 496 13.41 -6.81 -8.66
N GLU A 497 14.03 -6.20 -7.64
CA GLU A 497 14.45 -6.87 -6.41
C GLU A 497 13.83 -6.22 -5.16
N PRO A 498 13.54 -7.03 -4.11
CA PRO A 498 13.19 -6.48 -2.81
C PRO A 498 14.40 -5.76 -2.24
N PHE A 499 14.21 -4.54 -1.72
CA PHE A 499 15.31 -3.72 -1.23
C PHE A 499 15.09 -3.20 0.20
N CYS A 500 16.18 -2.80 0.83
CA CYS A 500 16.22 -2.08 2.10
C CYS A 500 16.96 -0.76 1.88
N ALA A 501 16.26 0.36 2.03
CA ALA A 501 16.88 1.67 2.00
C ALA A 501 17.42 2.06 3.37
N ILE A 502 18.64 2.57 3.42
CA ILE A 502 19.39 2.91 4.64
C ILE A 502 20.16 4.24 4.45
N HIS A 503 20.29 5.02 5.53
CA HIS A 503 21.07 6.26 5.50
C HIS A 503 22.57 5.97 5.32
N PRO A 504 23.35 6.81 4.61
CA PRO A 504 24.78 6.60 4.39
C PRO A 504 25.59 6.37 5.68
N ASP A 505 25.34 7.16 6.73
CA ASP A 505 26.07 7.01 8.00
C ASP A 505 25.74 5.70 8.73
N ASP A 506 24.50 5.22 8.64
CA ASP A 506 24.14 3.91 9.20
C ASP A 506 24.77 2.80 8.34
N ALA A 507 24.75 2.93 7.02
CA ALA A 507 25.40 1.97 6.12
C ALA A 507 26.90 1.84 6.46
N ALA A 508 27.60 2.97 6.64
CA ALA A 508 28.99 3.00 7.07
C ALA A 508 29.18 2.38 8.46
N ARG A 509 28.32 2.72 9.43
CA ARG A 509 28.36 2.18 10.80
C ARG A 509 28.22 0.66 10.84
N PHE A 510 27.38 0.09 9.99
CA PHE A 510 27.12 -1.36 9.95
C PHE A 510 27.92 -2.11 8.87
N GLY A 511 28.84 -1.43 8.17
CA GLY A 511 29.67 -2.04 7.12
C GLY A 511 28.85 -2.59 5.95
N ILE A 512 27.82 -1.86 5.55
CA ILE A 512 26.86 -2.22 4.49
C ILE A 512 27.19 -1.41 3.24
N ASP A 513 27.41 -2.12 2.13
CA ASP A 513 27.75 -1.55 0.84
C ASP A 513 26.48 -1.31 0.00
N ASP A 514 26.42 -0.20 -0.75
CA ASP A 514 25.33 0.03 -1.71
C ASP A 514 25.28 -1.08 -2.77
N ALA A 515 24.08 -1.41 -3.27
CA ALA A 515 23.83 -2.55 -4.15
C ALA A 515 24.27 -3.95 -3.64
N GLY A 516 24.87 -4.03 -2.45
CA GLY A 516 25.12 -5.29 -1.73
C GLY A 516 23.82 -5.94 -1.23
N LEU A 517 23.95 -6.99 -0.42
CA LEU A 517 22.83 -7.60 0.27
C LEU A 517 22.97 -7.35 1.79
N LEU A 518 21.84 -7.22 2.48
CA LEU A 518 21.81 -7.23 3.94
C LEU A 518 20.80 -8.26 4.46
N ARG A 519 21.06 -8.75 5.67
CA ARG A 519 20.07 -9.44 6.50
C ARG A 519 19.44 -8.44 7.45
N LEU A 520 18.12 -8.39 7.43
CA LEU A 520 17.29 -7.60 8.32
C LEU A 520 16.71 -8.52 9.38
N HIS A 521 16.94 -8.26 10.66
CA HIS A 521 16.48 -9.10 11.76
C HIS A 521 15.58 -8.30 12.72
N SER A 522 14.48 -8.90 13.14
CA SER A 522 13.68 -8.46 14.29
C SER A 522 13.48 -9.62 15.27
N ARG A 523 12.72 -9.36 16.34
CA ARG A 523 12.27 -10.40 17.27
C ARG A 523 11.28 -11.41 16.65
N TRP A 524 10.72 -11.11 15.48
CA TRP A 524 9.66 -11.90 14.83
C TRP A 524 10.13 -12.68 13.61
N GLY A 525 11.20 -12.23 12.96
CA GLY A 525 11.75 -12.92 11.81
C GLY A 525 12.87 -12.15 11.13
N ASP A 526 13.26 -12.67 9.98
CA ASP A 526 14.35 -12.14 9.17
C ASP A 526 13.97 -12.00 7.69
N ALA A 527 14.71 -11.15 6.99
CA ALA A 527 14.59 -10.96 5.55
C ALA A 527 15.97 -10.67 4.94
N VAL A 528 16.18 -11.10 3.70
CA VAL A 528 17.39 -10.77 2.93
C VAL A 528 16.98 -9.84 1.79
N LEU A 529 17.61 -8.67 1.72
CA LEU A 529 17.18 -7.58 0.84
C LEU A 529 18.40 -6.93 0.16
N ARG A 530 18.20 -6.46 -1.07
CA ARG A 530 19.15 -5.62 -1.79
C ARG A 530 19.31 -4.27 -1.08
N VAL A 531 20.53 -3.77 -0.95
CA VAL A 531 20.79 -2.49 -0.29
C VAL A 531 20.49 -1.34 -1.25
N THR A 532 19.91 -0.26 -0.72
CA THR A 532 19.88 1.05 -1.37
C THR A 532 20.33 2.11 -0.37
N VAL A 533 21.55 2.60 -0.50
CA VAL A 533 22.05 3.69 0.34
C VAL A 533 21.46 5.01 -0.15
N SER A 534 20.78 5.75 0.73
CA SER A 534 20.13 7.00 0.33
C SER A 534 20.05 8.01 1.48
N PRO A 535 20.50 9.27 1.27
CA PRO A 535 20.36 10.33 2.28
C PRO A 535 18.90 10.75 2.49
N ARG A 536 17.98 10.33 1.61
CA ARG A 536 16.52 10.53 1.76
C ARG A 536 15.90 9.69 2.87
N GLN A 537 16.65 8.72 3.39
CA GLN A 537 16.27 7.91 4.53
C GLN A 537 16.81 8.56 5.80
N ARG A 538 16.00 8.67 6.86
CA ARG A 538 16.43 9.27 8.12
C ARG A 538 17.44 8.36 8.85
N LEU A 539 18.41 8.97 9.54
CA LEU A 539 19.37 8.28 10.41
C LEU A 539 18.65 7.51 11.54
N GLY A 540 19.10 6.29 11.82
CA GLY A 540 18.51 5.37 12.79
C GLY A 540 17.31 4.57 12.24
N GLU A 541 17.02 4.67 10.95
CA GLU A 541 15.82 4.12 10.34
C GLU A 541 16.12 3.45 9.00
N VAL A 542 15.37 2.39 8.69
CA VAL A 542 15.44 1.66 7.42
C VAL A 542 14.06 1.50 6.80
N PHE A 543 14.02 1.42 5.47
CA PHE A 543 12.76 1.24 4.73
C PHE A 543 12.80 0.01 3.84
N ALA A 544 11.73 -0.79 3.87
CA ALA A 544 11.57 -1.90 2.92
C ALA A 544 10.12 -2.01 2.39
N PRO A 545 9.93 -2.19 1.07
CA PRO A 545 8.62 -2.39 0.47
C PRO A 545 8.08 -3.81 0.71
N MET A 546 6.77 -3.96 0.90
CA MET A 546 6.16 -5.26 1.25
C MET A 546 5.79 -6.17 0.08
N HIS A 547 6.25 -5.89 -1.14
CA HIS A 547 5.64 -6.44 -2.34
C HIS A 547 5.96 -7.91 -2.63
N TRP A 548 7.17 -8.34 -2.32
CA TRP A 548 7.70 -9.65 -2.74
C TRP A 548 7.09 -10.81 -1.93
N ASN A 549 6.91 -11.92 -2.65
CA ASN A 549 6.35 -13.18 -2.17
C ASN A 549 7.20 -14.36 -2.67
N ASP A 550 6.84 -15.60 -2.33
CA ASP A 550 7.65 -16.80 -2.68
C ASP A 550 7.70 -17.11 -4.17
N ARG A 551 6.90 -16.42 -4.97
CA ARG A 551 6.93 -16.52 -6.42
C ARG A 551 7.98 -15.60 -7.03
N PHE A 552 8.32 -14.52 -6.36
CA PHE A 552 9.20 -13.45 -6.86
C PHE A 552 10.47 -13.23 -6.03
N GLY A 553 10.63 -13.87 -4.87
CA GLY A 553 11.91 -13.89 -4.17
C GLY A 553 11.92 -14.79 -2.94
N GLN A 554 13.12 -15.25 -2.57
CA GLN A 554 13.39 -15.86 -1.27
C GLN A 554 13.88 -14.79 -0.29
N GLY A 555 13.41 -14.87 0.95
CA GLY A 555 13.79 -13.89 1.99
C GLY A 555 13.20 -12.48 1.78
N GLY A 556 12.52 -12.20 0.67
CA GLY A 556 11.94 -10.88 0.36
C GLY A 556 10.62 -10.56 1.07
N ARG A 557 10.07 -11.47 1.89
CA ARG A 557 8.79 -11.29 2.61
C ARG A 557 8.99 -10.43 3.87
N VAL A 558 9.17 -9.12 3.69
CA VAL A 558 9.46 -8.20 4.80
C VAL A 558 8.44 -8.25 5.95
N ASN A 559 7.18 -8.58 5.68
CA ASN A 559 6.14 -8.63 6.71
C ASN A 559 6.34 -9.77 7.73
N SER A 560 7.23 -10.73 7.46
CA SER A 560 7.68 -11.70 8.48
C SER A 560 8.51 -11.04 9.59
N VAL A 561 9.19 -9.94 9.28
CA VAL A 561 9.99 -9.15 10.23
C VAL A 561 9.10 -8.20 11.06
N VAL A 562 7.92 -7.83 10.55
CA VAL A 562 7.06 -6.80 11.16
C VAL A 562 6.40 -7.30 12.45
N ASN A 563 6.45 -6.45 13.48
CA ASN A 563 5.80 -6.71 14.77
C ASN A 563 4.25 -6.80 14.68
N PRO A 564 3.61 -7.66 15.47
CA PRO A 564 2.16 -7.83 15.45
C PRO A 564 1.41 -6.90 16.42
N ALA A 565 2.02 -5.83 16.95
CA ALA A 565 1.31 -4.91 17.84
C ALA A 565 0.20 -4.20 17.07
N THR A 566 -0.93 -3.99 17.74
CA THR A 566 -2.11 -3.38 17.14
C THR A 566 -2.62 -2.22 17.95
N ASP A 567 -3.27 -1.26 17.31
CA ASP A 567 -4.06 -0.25 18.00
C ASP A 567 -5.17 -0.92 18.83
N PRO A 568 -5.35 -0.57 20.12
CA PRO A 568 -6.29 -1.25 21.00
C PRO A 568 -7.75 -1.05 20.58
N ILE A 569 -8.09 0.09 19.97
CA ILE A 569 -9.45 0.42 19.56
C ILE A 569 -9.72 -0.19 18.18
N SER A 570 -8.88 0.08 17.20
CA SER A 570 -9.12 -0.34 15.81
C SER A 570 -8.59 -1.74 15.49
N GLY A 571 -7.65 -2.29 16.27
CA GLY A 571 -6.95 -3.53 15.93
C GLY A 571 -6.08 -3.44 14.67
N GLN A 572 -5.80 -2.24 14.17
CA GLN A 572 -4.90 -2.04 13.03
C GLN A 572 -3.44 -2.27 13.46
N PRO A 573 -2.66 -3.08 12.74
CA PRO A 573 -1.28 -3.39 13.12
C PRO A 573 -0.26 -2.28 12.81
N GLU A 574 0.84 -2.27 13.59
CA GLU A 574 1.94 -1.31 13.56
C GLU A 574 3.01 -1.63 12.49
N PHE A 575 2.64 -1.52 11.21
CA PHE A 575 3.57 -1.74 10.10
C PHE A 575 4.67 -0.67 9.95
N LYS A 576 4.49 0.51 10.55
CA LYS A 576 5.34 1.69 10.33
C LYS A 576 6.47 1.84 11.36
N HIS A 577 6.56 0.93 12.32
CA HIS A 577 7.60 0.94 13.34
C HIS A 577 7.89 -0.47 13.85
N THR A 578 9.03 -1.05 13.46
CA THR A 578 9.51 -2.31 14.02
C THR A 578 10.98 -2.17 14.40
N PRO A 579 11.39 -2.42 15.66
CA PRO A 579 12.81 -2.48 16.02
C PRO A 579 13.53 -3.59 15.25
N VAL A 580 14.65 -3.25 14.62
CA VAL A 580 15.46 -4.16 13.82
C VAL A 580 16.95 -3.96 14.04
N ARG A 581 17.74 -5.00 13.74
CA ARG A 581 19.17 -4.88 13.43
C ARG A 581 19.41 -5.26 11.98
N VAL A 582 20.47 -4.69 11.42
CA VAL A 582 20.93 -5.00 10.06
C VAL A 582 22.33 -5.60 10.14
N GLU A 583 22.62 -6.50 9.20
CA GLU A 583 23.92 -7.13 9.06
C GLU A 583 24.24 -7.24 7.56
N ALA A 584 25.47 -6.92 7.16
CA ALA A 584 25.90 -7.12 5.78
C ALA A 584 25.86 -8.61 5.44
N TYR A 585 25.15 -8.98 4.37
CA TYR A 585 25.16 -10.34 3.84
C TYR A 585 26.19 -10.43 2.72
N ARG A 586 27.28 -11.16 2.96
CA ARG A 586 28.42 -11.29 2.05
C ARG A 586 28.48 -12.71 1.47
N PRO A 587 27.63 -13.04 0.48
CA PRO A 587 27.69 -14.34 -0.18
C PRO A 587 29.04 -14.52 -0.90
N ALA A 588 29.45 -15.77 -1.10
CA ALA A 588 30.72 -16.09 -1.77
C ALA A 588 30.71 -15.77 -3.27
N TRP A 589 29.52 -15.70 -3.86
CA TRP A 589 29.32 -15.36 -5.26
C TRP A 589 27.94 -14.72 -5.49
N HIS A 590 27.85 -13.93 -6.54
CA HIS A 590 26.62 -13.34 -7.06
C HIS A 590 26.43 -13.74 -8.52
N GLY A 591 25.19 -13.69 -8.99
CA GLY A 591 24.89 -13.93 -10.38
C GLY A 591 23.52 -13.48 -10.82
N PHE A 592 23.30 -13.53 -12.12
CA PHE A 592 21.96 -13.42 -12.70
C PHE A 592 21.74 -14.42 -13.83
N ILE A 593 20.47 -14.77 -14.02
CA ILE A 593 20.00 -15.68 -15.06
C ILE A 593 18.94 -14.96 -15.88
N LEU A 594 19.10 -15.04 -17.19
CA LEU A 594 18.04 -14.70 -18.14
C LEU A 594 17.60 -15.96 -18.86
N SER A 595 16.30 -16.17 -19.03
CA SER A 595 15.79 -17.35 -19.73
C SER A 595 14.41 -17.13 -20.31
N ARG A 596 14.13 -17.69 -21.49
CA ARG A 596 12.77 -17.67 -22.06
C ARG A 596 11.78 -18.48 -21.24
N ARG A 597 12.26 -19.39 -20.39
CA ARG A 597 11.47 -20.22 -19.48
C ARG A 597 11.72 -19.85 -18.03
N ARG A 598 10.81 -20.27 -17.16
CA ARG A 598 10.97 -20.08 -15.72
C ARG A 598 12.00 -21.08 -15.19
N ILE A 599 13.12 -20.57 -14.68
CA ILE A 599 14.15 -21.35 -14.00
C ILE A 599 13.87 -21.38 -12.48
N GLN A 600 14.21 -22.49 -11.83
CA GLN A 600 14.23 -22.62 -10.37
C GLN A 600 15.64 -22.33 -9.87
N ALA A 601 15.78 -21.50 -8.85
CA ALA A 601 17.09 -21.03 -8.37
C ALA A 601 18.01 -22.14 -7.84
N GLY A 602 17.46 -23.31 -7.47
CA GLY A 602 18.22 -24.34 -6.76
C GLY A 602 18.49 -23.93 -5.31
N ASP A 603 19.52 -24.51 -4.71
CA ASP A 603 19.97 -24.16 -3.35
C ASP A 603 20.86 -22.90 -3.42
N THR A 604 20.25 -21.73 -3.26
CA THR A 604 20.94 -20.44 -3.17
C THR A 604 20.54 -19.71 -1.91
N GLY A 605 21.46 -18.94 -1.33
CA GLY A 605 21.19 -18.16 -0.13
C GLY A 605 20.30 -16.94 -0.39
N TYR A 606 20.27 -16.45 -1.63
CA TYR A 606 19.37 -15.39 -2.08
C TYR A 606 18.92 -15.65 -3.52
N TRP A 607 17.65 -15.35 -3.81
CA TRP A 607 17.19 -15.13 -5.17
C TRP A 607 16.00 -14.16 -5.23
N SER A 608 15.93 -13.39 -6.32
CA SER A 608 14.77 -12.58 -6.71
C SER A 608 14.48 -12.83 -8.19
N ARG A 609 13.20 -12.89 -8.55
CA ARG A 609 12.77 -13.15 -9.93
C ARG A 609 11.72 -12.13 -10.36
N SER A 610 11.85 -11.68 -11.59
CA SER A 610 10.82 -10.90 -12.27
C SER A 610 10.71 -11.31 -13.74
N ILE A 611 9.79 -10.68 -14.47
CA ILE A 611 9.52 -10.98 -15.87
C ILE A 611 9.94 -9.80 -16.74
N GLY A 612 10.71 -10.07 -17.79
CA GLY A 612 11.03 -9.15 -18.88
C GLY A 612 10.11 -9.39 -20.08
N ARG A 613 10.31 -8.64 -21.18
CA ARG A 613 9.42 -8.72 -22.36
C ARG A 613 9.37 -10.12 -22.97
N ASP A 614 10.55 -10.72 -23.14
CA ASP A 614 10.75 -11.99 -23.88
C ASP A 614 11.54 -13.03 -23.05
N HIS A 615 11.72 -12.77 -21.76
CA HIS A 615 12.51 -13.59 -20.84
C HIS A 615 12.02 -13.42 -19.39
N TRP A 616 12.31 -14.41 -18.56
CA TRP A 616 12.42 -14.32 -17.13
C TRP A 616 13.81 -13.83 -16.75
N GLN A 617 13.88 -13.05 -15.68
CA GLN A 617 15.13 -12.59 -15.09
C GLN A 617 15.18 -13.01 -13.63
N MET A 618 16.33 -13.47 -13.19
CA MET A 618 16.54 -13.93 -11.83
C MET A 618 17.89 -13.49 -11.32
N GLN A 619 17.91 -12.79 -10.20
CA GLN A 619 19.11 -12.45 -9.44
C GLN A 619 19.34 -13.58 -8.44
N ILE A 620 20.59 -14.01 -8.26
CA ILE A 620 20.98 -15.11 -7.37
C ILE A 620 22.27 -14.77 -6.62
N ALA A 621 22.42 -15.31 -5.42
CA ALA A 621 23.68 -15.29 -4.69
C ALA A 621 23.74 -16.48 -3.72
N GLY A 622 24.94 -16.98 -3.42
CA GLY A 622 25.13 -18.16 -2.58
C GLY A 622 26.35 -18.10 -1.68
N ASP A 623 26.25 -18.79 -0.54
CA ASP A 623 27.30 -18.87 0.47
C ASP A 623 28.44 -19.82 0.07
N GLN A 624 28.16 -20.75 -0.84
CA GLN A 624 29.12 -21.74 -1.34
C GLN A 624 29.02 -21.84 -2.86
N ALA A 625 30.15 -21.75 -3.56
CA ALA A 625 30.21 -22.01 -4.98
C ALA A 625 30.14 -23.54 -5.25
N PRO A 626 29.45 -23.99 -6.31
CA PRO A 626 29.55 -25.39 -6.74
C PRO A 626 30.99 -25.73 -7.11
N GLY A 627 31.39 -26.98 -6.88
CA GLY A 627 32.73 -27.45 -7.25
C GLY A 627 32.99 -27.44 -8.77
N ASP A 628 31.92 -27.48 -9.58
CA ASP A 628 31.97 -27.39 -11.03
C ASP A 628 30.82 -26.50 -11.55
N TRP A 629 31.17 -25.27 -11.93
CA TRP A 629 30.21 -24.33 -12.52
C TRP A 629 29.67 -24.79 -13.87
N ALA A 630 30.45 -25.49 -14.68
CA ALA A 630 30.00 -25.96 -15.99
C ALA A 630 28.91 -27.03 -15.86
N ALA A 631 29.13 -28.02 -14.98
CA ALA A 631 28.12 -29.03 -14.66
C ALA A 631 26.86 -28.39 -14.06
N HIS A 632 27.04 -27.47 -13.11
CA HIS A 632 25.91 -26.77 -12.46
C HIS A 632 25.10 -25.93 -13.45
N ALA A 633 25.77 -25.14 -14.31
CA ALA A 633 25.11 -24.33 -15.32
C ALA A 633 24.36 -25.18 -16.34
N ARG A 634 24.90 -26.32 -16.76
CA ARG A 634 24.21 -27.25 -17.65
C ARG A 634 22.98 -27.85 -16.98
N GLN A 635 23.08 -28.28 -15.72
CA GLN A 635 21.93 -28.78 -14.96
C GLN A 635 20.83 -27.71 -14.87
N LEU A 636 21.20 -26.47 -14.58
CA LEU A 636 20.29 -25.36 -14.37
C LEU A 636 19.63 -24.88 -15.68
N LEU A 637 20.42 -24.71 -16.75
CA LEU A 637 19.98 -24.10 -18.00
C LEU A 637 19.48 -25.11 -19.03
N CYS A 638 19.93 -26.36 -19.00
CA CYS A 638 19.62 -27.36 -20.04
C CYS A 638 18.59 -28.40 -19.58
N GLY A 639 18.49 -28.69 -18.28
CA GLY A 639 17.64 -29.77 -17.79
C GLY A 639 18.11 -31.13 -18.31
N ALA A 640 17.21 -31.91 -18.93
CA ALA A 640 17.50 -33.25 -19.46
C ALA A 640 17.96 -33.27 -20.94
N ASP A 641 18.15 -32.10 -21.58
CA ASP A 641 18.57 -32.03 -22.98
C ASP A 641 20.00 -32.55 -23.17
N ALA A 642 20.16 -33.61 -23.97
CA ALA A 642 21.45 -34.31 -24.12
C ALA A 642 22.52 -33.52 -24.90
N ASN A 643 22.15 -32.55 -25.75
CA ASN A 643 23.14 -31.79 -26.54
C ASN A 643 22.65 -30.40 -27.01
N PRO A 644 22.56 -29.40 -26.13
CA PRO A 644 22.20 -28.04 -26.51
C PRO A 644 23.37 -27.30 -27.17
N GLU A 645 23.06 -26.39 -28.10
CA GLU A 645 24.05 -25.43 -28.59
C GLU A 645 24.48 -24.53 -27.42
N TRP A 646 25.77 -24.59 -27.07
CA TRP A 646 26.29 -24.10 -25.79
C TRP A 646 27.52 -23.22 -25.98
N LEU A 647 27.60 -22.18 -25.15
CA LEU A 647 28.69 -21.23 -25.12
C LEU A 647 29.07 -20.98 -23.66
N GLU A 648 30.35 -21.07 -23.32
CA GLU A 648 30.80 -20.90 -21.94
C GLU A 648 32.17 -20.22 -21.83
N PHE A 649 32.37 -19.56 -20.69
CA PHE A 649 33.63 -18.97 -20.28
C PHE A 649 33.77 -19.13 -18.77
N HIS A 650 34.97 -19.51 -18.32
CA HIS A 650 35.28 -19.67 -16.92
C HIS A 650 36.66 -19.08 -16.64
N ASP A 651 36.70 -18.06 -15.78
CA ASP A 651 37.91 -17.55 -15.18
C ASP A 651 37.90 -17.90 -13.69
N THR A 652 38.57 -19.00 -13.36
CA THR A 652 38.70 -19.48 -11.98
C THR A 652 39.49 -18.52 -11.09
N ALA A 653 40.46 -17.79 -11.66
CA ALA A 653 41.32 -16.88 -10.91
C ALA A 653 40.59 -15.59 -10.51
N GLY A 654 39.80 -15.02 -11.44
CA GLY A 654 38.91 -13.89 -11.18
C GLY A 654 37.58 -14.29 -10.53
N GLY A 655 37.23 -15.57 -10.54
CA GLY A 655 35.98 -16.10 -9.98
C GLY A 655 34.75 -15.70 -10.80
N SER A 656 34.89 -15.63 -12.11
CA SER A 656 33.78 -15.34 -13.01
C SER A 656 33.43 -16.56 -13.88
N TYR A 657 32.13 -16.80 -14.04
CA TYR A 657 31.62 -17.86 -14.89
C TYR A 657 30.46 -17.32 -15.73
N ARG A 658 30.45 -17.67 -17.01
CA ARG A 658 29.42 -17.22 -17.95
C ARG A 658 29.02 -18.39 -18.84
N ALA A 659 27.73 -18.55 -19.04
CA ALA A 659 27.20 -19.55 -19.95
C ALA A 659 25.99 -19.02 -20.71
N ALA A 660 25.80 -19.51 -21.92
CA ALA A 660 24.63 -19.25 -22.74
C ALA A 660 24.21 -20.50 -23.52
N ARG A 661 22.91 -20.74 -23.52
CA ARG A 661 22.26 -21.81 -24.27
C ARG A 661 21.49 -21.22 -25.44
N PHE A 662 21.63 -21.86 -26.59
CA PHE A 662 20.94 -21.51 -27.82
C PHE A 662 20.05 -22.67 -28.28
N VAL A 663 18.93 -22.31 -28.90
CA VAL A 663 18.02 -23.23 -29.59
C VAL A 663 17.74 -22.63 -30.96
N ASP A 664 18.06 -23.35 -32.02
CA ASP A 664 17.97 -22.90 -33.41
C ASP A 664 18.73 -21.58 -33.68
N GLY A 665 19.88 -21.40 -33.01
CA GLY A 665 20.70 -20.19 -33.08
C GLY A 665 20.15 -18.99 -32.30
N ARG A 666 19.01 -19.13 -31.62
CA ARG A 666 18.38 -18.11 -30.78
C ARG A 666 18.79 -18.25 -29.32
N LEU A 667 19.09 -17.15 -28.63
CA LEU A 667 19.40 -17.19 -27.20
C LEU A 667 18.16 -17.67 -26.43
N GLU A 668 18.33 -18.76 -25.69
CA GLU A 668 17.28 -19.39 -24.88
C GLU A 668 17.47 -19.09 -23.40
N SER A 669 18.70 -19.16 -22.91
CA SER A 669 19.06 -18.78 -21.54
C SER A 669 20.53 -18.41 -21.40
N SER A 670 20.85 -17.63 -20.38
CA SER A 670 22.22 -17.25 -20.01
C SER A 670 22.38 -17.15 -18.50
N LEU A 671 23.59 -17.45 -18.02
CA LEU A 671 24.01 -17.34 -16.63
C LEU A 671 25.29 -16.50 -16.56
N PHE A 672 25.33 -15.56 -15.63
CA PHE A 672 26.50 -14.75 -15.30
C PHE A 672 26.78 -14.86 -13.81
N ILE A 673 28.01 -15.20 -13.43
CA ILE A 673 28.48 -15.33 -12.06
C ILE A 673 29.73 -14.46 -11.86
N GLY A 674 29.84 -13.84 -10.70
CA GLY A 674 31.01 -13.12 -10.22
C GLY A 674 31.18 -13.26 -8.71
N ARG A 675 32.33 -12.80 -8.20
CA ARG A 675 32.62 -12.75 -6.75
C ARG A 675 31.85 -11.66 -6.02
N ASP A 676 31.44 -10.63 -6.75
CA ASP A 676 30.68 -9.50 -6.23
C ASP A 676 29.47 -9.20 -7.14
N HIS A 677 28.71 -8.16 -6.80
CA HIS A 677 27.51 -7.77 -7.52
C HIS A 677 27.80 -6.87 -8.76
N HIS A 678 29.07 -6.64 -9.12
CA HIS A 678 29.46 -5.91 -10.33
C HIS A 678 29.41 -6.84 -11.55
N LEU A 679 28.20 -7.18 -11.97
CA LEU A 679 27.94 -8.06 -13.11
C LEU A 679 27.68 -7.26 -14.40
N PRO A 680 27.80 -7.89 -15.58
CA PRO A 680 27.43 -7.28 -16.85
C PRO A 680 26.04 -6.64 -16.85
N SER A 681 25.86 -5.60 -17.68
CA SER A 681 24.57 -4.90 -17.79
C SER A 681 23.44 -5.87 -18.12
N HIS A 682 22.51 -5.98 -17.18
CA HIS A 682 21.36 -6.86 -17.27
C HIS A 682 20.45 -6.47 -18.45
N ASP A 683 20.24 -5.16 -18.66
CA ASP A 683 19.38 -4.64 -19.72
C ASP A 683 19.97 -4.90 -21.11
N TRP A 684 21.30 -4.82 -21.24
CA TRP A 684 21.96 -5.20 -22.48
C TRP A 684 21.79 -6.68 -22.79
N VAL A 685 22.08 -7.60 -21.86
CA VAL A 685 21.91 -9.05 -22.13
C VAL A 685 20.44 -9.36 -22.43
N ALA A 686 19.50 -8.73 -21.71
CA ALA A 686 18.07 -8.82 -21.95
C ALA A 686 17.66 -8.38 -23.37
N SER A 687 18.36 -7.41 -23.97
CA SER A 687 18.09 -6.96 -25.34
C SER A 687 18.33 -8.05 -26.38
N LEU A 688 19.28 -8.97 -26.13
CA LEU A 688 19.62 -10.07 -27.04
C LEU A 688 18.47 -11.09 -27.17
N PHE A 689 17.60 -11.20 -26.16
CA PHE A 689 16.42 -12.07 -26.21
C PHE A 689 15.36 -11.61 -27.22
N ARG A 690 15.50 -10.43 -27.82
CA ARG A 690 14.61 -9.94 -28.89
C ARG A 690 15.01 -10.43 -30.27
N ALA A 691 16.27 -10.85 -30.45
CA ALA A 691 16.76 -11.31 -31.74
C ALA A 691 16.26 -12.74 -32.03
N GLU A 692 15.95 -13.01 -33.30
CA GLU A 692 15.58 -14.36 -33.78
C GLU A 692 16.78 -15.28 -33.88
N ARG A 693 17.98 -14.71 -34.06
CA ARG A 693 19.26 -15.43 -34.09
C ARG A 693 20.35 -14.53 -33.51
N ILE A 694 21.29 -15.12 -32.78
CA ILE A 694 22.49 -14.42 -32.30
C ILE A 694 23.67 -14.77 -33.19
N GLU A 695 24.16 -13.77 -33.90
CA GLU A 695 25.31 -13.89 -34.78
C GLU A 695 26.61 -14.16 -34.02
N ALA A 696 27.59 -14.78 -34.69
CA ALA A 696 28.86 -15.17 -34.06
C ALA A 696 29.56 -14.02 -33.33
N ARG A 697 29.50 -12.80 -33.89
CA ARG A 697 30.05 -11.59 -33.26
C ARG A 697 29.37 -11.26 -31.93
N ASP A 698 28.05 -11.38 -31.85
CA ASP A 698 27.29 -11.08 -30.64
C ASP A 698 27.48 -12.15 -29.55
N ARG A 699 27.71 -13.39 -29.96
CA ARG A 699 28.11 -14.47 -29.05
C ARG A 699 29.44 -14.19 -28.38
N MET A 700 30.42 -13.64 -29.12
CA MET A 700 31.70 -13.24 -28.53
C MET A 700 31.53 -12.13 -27.49
N TRP A 701 30.66 -11.16 -27.74
CA TRP A 701 30.36 -10.09 -26.78
C TRP A 701 29.63 -10.61 -25.55
N LEU A 702 28.70 -11.54 -25.73
CA LEU A 702 28.03 -12.25 -24.63
C LEU A 702 29.03 -12.96 -23.71
N LEU A 703 30.06 -13.61 -24.29
CA LEU A 703 31.18 -14.20 -23.53
C LEU A 703 32.03 -13.13 -22.82
N ALA A 704 32.34 -12.03 -23.52
CA ALA A 704 33.11 -10.93 -22.98
C ALA A 704 32.37 -10.20 -21.84
N GLY A 705 31.03 -10.28 -21.81
CA GLY A 705 30.18 -9.65 -20.80
C GLY A 705 29.99 -8.15 -21.03
N GLU A 706 30.11 -7.68 -22.28
CA GLU A 706 30.01 -6.25 -22.63
C GLU A 706 29.29 -6.04 -23.97
N PRO A 707 28.57 -4.91 -24.16
CA PRO A 707 27.76 -4.64 -25.35
C PRO A 707 28.50 -4.52 -26.69
N GLY A 708 29.83 -4.50 -26.69
CA GLY A 708 30.64 -4.30 -27.89
C GLY A 708 30.56 -2.87 -28.45
N PRO A 709 31.44 -2.50 -29.41
CA PRO A 709 31.52 -1.14 -29.93
C PRO A 709 30.25 -0.72 -30.69
N GLY A 710 29.71 0.47 -30.36
CA GLY A 710 28.62 1.12 -31.12
C GLY A 710 27.19 0.74 -30.71
N ARG A 711 26.99 0.03 -29.59
CA ARG A 711 25.66 -0.25 -29.02
C ARG A 711 25.43 0.58 -27.76
N SER A 712 24.30 1.28 -27.68
CA SER A 712 23.92 2.04 -26.48
C SER A 712 23.19 1.14 -25.48
N ASP A 713 23.62 1.21 -24.22
CA ASP A 713 22.87 0.66 -23.09
C ASP A 713 21.89 1.74 -22.62
N ALA A 714 20.58 1.54 -22.84
CA ALA A 714 19.55 2.47 -22.38
C ALA A 714 19.47 2.53 -20.84
N GLY A 715 20.01 1.54 -20.14
CA GLY A 715 19.95 1.39 -18.69
C GLY A 715 18.54 1.19 -18.15
N ARG A 716 18.44 1.16 -16.81
CA ARG A 716 17.19 0.85 -16.10
C ARG A 716 16.03 1.74 -16.55
N ILE A 717 14.84 1.15 -16.70
CA ILE A 717 13.65 1.88 -17.14
C ILE A 717 13.17 2.85 -16.07
N VAL A 718 13.21 4.15 -16.38
CA VAL A 718 12.69 5.22 -15.51
C VAL A 718 11.21 5.47 -15.81
N CYS A 719 10.84 5.54 -17.09
CA CYS A 719 9.45 5.70 -17.52
C CYS A 719 8.86 4.37 -18.01
N ALA A 720 8.13 3.66 -17.13
CA ALA A 720 7.43 2.43 -17.52
C ALA A 720 6.35 2.66 -18.60
N CYS A 721 5.83 3.89 -18.75
CA CYS A 721 4.76 4.16 -19.71
C CYS A 721 5.19 4.08 -21.17
N PHE A 722 6.40 4.54 -21.46
CA PHE A 722 6.98 4.60 -22.80
C PHE A 722 8.29 3.82 -22.91
N SER A 723 8.64 3.07 -21.86
CA SER A 723 9.85 2.24 -21.79
C SER A 723 11.15 3.02 -22.05
N VAL A 724 11.28 4.20 -21.41
CA VAL A 724 12.47 5.06 -21.52
C VAL A 724 13.45 4.77 -20.39
N GLY A 725 14.71 4.49 -20.74
CA GLY A 725 15.81 4.13 -19.82
C GLY A 725 16.62 5.33 -19.33
N VAL A 726 17.32 5.15 -18.19
CA VAL A 726 18.08 6.22 -17.51
C VAL A 726 19.22 6.78 -18.37
N ASN A 727 19.94 5.96 -19.11
CA ASN A 727 21.08 6.43 -19.91
C ASN A 727 20.59 7.21 -21.13
N THR A 728 19.47 6.80 -21.75
CA THR A 728 18.79 7.58 -22.79
C THR A 728 18.36 8.95 -22.28
N LEU A 729 17.87 9.02 -21.04
CA LEU A 729 17.52 10.29 -20.40
C LEU A 729 18.76 11.16 -20.16
N ILE A 730 19.83 10.59 -19.58
CA ILE A 730 21.08 11.32 -19.31
C ILE A 730 21.70 11.83 -20.61
N GLU A 731 21.72 11.00 -21.66
CA GLU A 731 22.21 11.38 -22.98
C GLU A 731 21.41 12.55 -23.55
N ALA A 732 20.07 12.44 -23.60
CA ALA A 732 19.22 13.52 -24.11
C ALA A 732 19.33 14.81 -23.26
N ILE A 733 19.45 14.70 -21.93
CA ILE A 733 19.67 15.84 -21.05
C ILE A 733 20.98 16.56 -21.40
N ARG A 734 22.05 15.81 -21.67
CA ARG A 734 23.36 16.36 -22.02
C ARG A 734 23.44 16.88 -23.45
N SER A 735 22.99 16.11 -24.43
CA SER A 735 23.11 16.43 -25.86
C SER A 735 22.15 17.54 -26.27
N ASP A 736 20.90 17.49 -25.78
CA ASP A 736 19.82 18.38 -26.22
C ASP A 736 19.55 19.50 -25.21
N GLY A 737 20.29 19.54 -24.10
CA GLY A 737 20.19 20.59 -23.08
C GLY A 737 18.84 20.60 -22.33
N LEU A 738 18.18 19.45 -22.21
CA LEU A 738 16.84 19.35 -21.62
C LEU A 738 16.88 19.71 -20.12
N SER A 739 16.15 20.76 -19.75
CA SER A 739 16.24 21.39 -18.43
C SER A 739 14.98 21.21 -17.56
N SER A 740 13.95 20.56 -18.07
CA SER A 740 12.70 20.30 -17.35
C SER A 740 12.10 18.94 -17.74
N PRO A 741 11.28 18.32 -16.87
CA PRO A 741 10.51 17.14 -17.24
C PRO A 741 9.60 17.35 -18.44
N GLU A 742 9.08 18.57 -18.65
CA GLU A 742 8.27 18.92 -19.83
C GLU A 742 9.10 18.87 -21.11
N ALA A 743 10.36 19.33 -21.08
CA ALA A 743 11.28 19.25 -22.21
C ALA A 743 11.63 17.78 -22.53
N ILE A 744 11.90 16.98 -21.50
CA ILE A 744 12.07 15.52 -21.64
C ILE A 744 10.80 14.88 -22.21
N GLY A 745 9.62 15.29 -21.75
CA GLY A 745 8.34 14.78 -22.23
C GLY A 745 8.10 15.11 -23.70
N ALA A 746 8.52 16.28 -24.17
CA ALA A 746 8.44 16.65 -25.59
C ALA A 746 9.39 15.82 -26.47
N ALA A 747 10.60 15.54 -25.98
CA ALA A 747 11.61 14.79 -26.73
C ALA A 747 11.38 13.27 -26.72
N LEU A 748 11.03 12.71 -25.56
CA LEU A 748 11.06 11.27 -25.28
C LEU A 748 9.71 10.71 -24.79
N GLN A 749 8.66 11.53 -24.71
CA GLN A 749 7.35 11.19 -24.12
C GLN A 749 7.37 10.85 -22.62
N ALA A 750 8.54 10.67 -22.01
CA ALA A 750 8.67 10.34 -20.60
C ALA A 750 8.02 11.42 -19.71
N GLY A 751 7.17 10.98 -18.77
CA GLY A 751 6.43 11.88 -17.87
C GLY A 751 5.07 12.36 -18.38
N THR A 752 4.68 12.09 -19.63
CA THR A 752 3.47 12.68 -20.23
C THR A 752 2.17 11.89 -20.02
N ASN A 753 2.24 10.59 -19.70
CA ASN A 753 1.04 9.73 -19.57
C ASN A 753 0.51 9.68 -18.13
N CYS A 754 1.17 8.94 -17.24
CA CYS A 754 0.76 8.83 -15.83
C CYS A 754 1.44 9.85 -14.90
N GLY A 755 2.50 10.52 -15.38
CA GLY A 755 3.32 11.45 -14.59
C GLY A 755 4.15 10.83 -13.47
N SER A 756 4.10 9.51 -13.25
CA SER A 756 4.69 8.88 -12.05
C SER A 756 6.22 8.82 -12.04
N CYS A 757 6.87 8.99 -13.20
CA CYS A 757 8.33 9.10 -13.34
C CYS A 757 8.84 10.54 -13.27
N VAL A 758 7.96 11.55 -13.30
CA VAL A 758 8.36 12.98 -13.30
C VAL A 758 9.28 13.34 -12.14
N PRO A 759 9.06 12.86 -10.90
CA PRO A 759 9.98 13.15 -9.80
C PRO A 759 11.41 12.63 -10.03
N GLU A 760 11.52 11.43 -10.61
CA GLU A 760 12.81 10.85 -10.95
C GLU A 760 13.48 11.58 -12.12
N LEU A 761 12.70 12.08 -13.09
CA LEU A 761 13.21 12.94 -14.16
C LEU A 761 13.84 14.23 -13.60
N ARG A 762 13.20 14.85 -12.59
CA ARG A 762 13.76 16.05 -11.94
C ARG A 762 15.07 15.77 -11.23
N ALA A 763 15.15 14.65 -10.50
CA ALA A 763 16.39 14.23 -9.84
C ALA A 763 17.51 14.03 -10.85
N LEU A 764 17.24 13.31 -11.95
CA LEU A 764 18.22 13.10 -13.03
C LEU A 764 18.68 14.40 -13.69
N ILE A 765 17.78 15.36 -13.91
CA ILE A 765 18.17 16.69 -14.43
C ILE A 765 19.11 17.39 -13.45
N ALA A 766 18.80 17.37 -12.16
CA ALA A 766 19.63 18.01 -11.13
C ALA A 766 21.02 17.36 -11.03
N GLU A 767 21.07 16.02 -11.00
CA GLU A 767 22.31 15.24 -10.93
C GLU A 767 23.17 15.41 -12.20
N THR A 768 22.57 15.30 -13.38
CA THR A 768 23.29 15.33 -14.67
C THR A 768 23.84 16.71 -15.01
N ARG A 769 23.28 17.79 -14.45
CA ARG A 769 23.74 19.16 -14.67
C ARG A 769 24.68 19.67 -13.58
N ALA A 770 24.73 19.00 -12.44
CA ALA A 770 25.66 19.34 -11.35
C ALA A 770 27.06 18.73 -11.56
N GLY A 771 27.18 17.69 -12.37
CA GLY A 771 28.45 17.11 -12.83
C GLY A 771 28.70 17.42 -14.30
#